data_AF-A0A965ZV44-F1
#
_entry.id   AF-A0A965ZV44-F1
#
_cell.length_a   1.000
_cell.length_b   1.000
_cell.length_c   1.000
_cell.angle_alpha   90.00
_cell.angle_beta   90.00
_cell.angle_gamma   90.00
#
_symmetry.space_group_name_H-M   'P 1'
#
loop_
_entity.id
_entity.type
_entity.pdbx_description
1 polymer ?
#
loop_
_entity_poly.entity_id
_entity_poly.type
_entity_poly.pdbx_seq_one_letter_code
_entity_poly.pdbx_strand_id
1 'polypeptide(L)'
;MTATAVELNDISKLNPVSVQKVVVPRSVQEIQQAVASTSGPISIGGARCSMGGQPFCRDSLHLDMRELNGILAFSPESREISVQCGATWRQIQEHIDPHDLSVKIMQTYANFTVGGSLSVNVHGRYVGLGPLVQSVKSLLIVLVDGTVHEVSTTENPQLFFAAIGGYGGLGIIVEATLQLEGNFAVSRSTVRLKREDYLEFFNNRVGNNRDAIFHNADLYPPHYDTMTAVTWERTGQQVTVKRRLQDPQRRHLLQRFFMHDITSRKYGKWRREYLLDPLIYLRKKVHWKNYEASYDVAELQPISDDGGTFLLQEYFVPVATFDDFADRLKQILINYDANVVNISVRHATGDPGTYLAWAREDVFAFVLYHKQGNTPADANRTGAWTRELTSAAIECGGSYYLPYQNHATAEQFSRAYPRAGEFFALKRVLDPKSRLRNVLWDKYNPTESEEPERHGPSEFRNVLGNTHWADRLYRFLQVVFTLYESEKLFTLLDTAARRFTDDESIYKHVLAQLPQIRPKRQLTRHVLPAIRKQKQVLAGQTKSILRDAGIVNGYLEIGSTGFYVGELQKHLMLKPPLLVMDQQAPGYTPADIVKRGRVRQYGTFIDLDDYAPISSSAIGDSSLELVTCYIGLHHCPPDRLPAFLRSIARILKSGGVLVLREHDVGSREMAEFVSVIHSVFNAGTEETWEFNNREERHFNTLGFWVEAIERHGFIDMGNRICQDRDPTANTLLVFRRV
;
A
#
# COMPACT_ATOMS: atom_id res chain seq x y z
N MET A 1 -32.89 23.18 19.80
CA MET A 1 -32.12 22.07 20.40
C MET A 1 -31.29 21.45 19.30
N THR A 2 -29.98 21.65 19.28
CA THR A 2 -29.07 20.99 18.34
C THR A 2 -29.06 19.50 18.65
N ALA A 3 -29.52 18.66 17.72
CA ALA A 3 -29.44 17.21 17.87
C ALA A 3 -27.96 16.83 18.06
N THR A 4 -27.66 16.11 19.12
CA THR A 4 -26.32 15.56 19.38
C THR A 4 -25.98 14.56 18.29
N ALA A 5 -24.87 14.79 17.59
CA ALA A 5 -24.40 13.89 16.55
C ALA A 5 -24.08 12.49 17.11
N VAL A 6 -24.31 11.45 16.32
CA VAL A 6 -24.10 10.05 16.71
C VAL A 6 -22.81 9.54 16.09
N GLU A 7 -21.87 9.07 16.90
CA GLU A 7 -20.65 8.44 16.39
C GLU A 7 -20.90 6.97 16.03
N LEU A 8 -20.59 6.61 14.79
CA LEU A 8 -20.63 5.24 14.28
C LEU A 8 -19.21 4.80 13.89
N ASN A 9 -18.96 3.50 13.95
CA ASN A 9 -17.69 2.93 13.51
C ASN A 9 -17.95 1.53 12.92
N ASP A 10 -17.00 1.08 12.11
CA ASP A 10 -17.02 -0.27 11.56
C ASP A 10 -16.32 -1.26 12.50
N ILE A 11 -16.30 -2.52 12.10
CA ILE A 11 -15.75 -3.60 12.92
C ILE A 11 -14.25 -3.46 13.20
N SER A 12 -13.50 -2.71 12.39
CA SER A 12 -12.08 -2.43 12.62
C SER A 12 -11.84 -1.45 13.76
N LYS A 13 -12.85 -0.62 14.08
CA LYS A 13 -12.76 0.51 15.02
C LYS A 13 -11.80 1.63 14.59
N LEU A 14 -11.25 1.59 13.39
CA LEU A 14 -10.30 2.59 12.88
C LEU A 14 -10.97 3.75 12.15
N ASN A 15 -12.27 3.65 11.84
CA ASN A 15 -12.98 4.62 11.00
C ASN A 15 -14.20 5.23 11.74
N PRO A 16 -14.01 5.94 12.87
CA PRO A 16 -15.10 6.62 13.53
C PRO A 16 -15.63 7.76 12.65
N VAL A 17 -16.95 7.79 12.42
CA VAL A 17 -17.64 8.80 11.62
C VAL A 17 -18.86 9.32 12.40
N SER A 18 -18.92 10.63 12.55
CA SER A 18 -20.05 11.32 13.17
C SER A 18 -21.18 11.51 12.14
N VAL A 19 -22.37 10.98 12.44
CA VAL A 19 -23.58 11.13 11.60
C VAL A 19 -24.61 12.02 12.29
N GLN A 20 -25.48 12.66 11.50
CA GLN A 20 -26.49 13.57 12.03
C GLN A 20 -27.62 12.81 12.76
N LYS A 21 -28.06 11.70 12.18
CA LYS A 21 -29.18 10.90 12.70
C LYS A 21 -29.08 9.45 12.24
N VAL A 22 -29.52 8.52 13.06
CA VAL A 22 -29.74 7.12 12.67
C VAL A 22 -31.23 6.84 12.54
N VAL A 23 -31.64 6.23 11.45
CA VAL A 23 -33.01 5.72 11.22
C VAL A 23 -32.91 4.21 11.00
N VAL A 24 -33.81 3.46 11.64
CA VAL A 24 -33.84 1.99 11.60
C VAL A 24 -35.15 1.56 10.91
N PRO A 25 -35.21 1.55 9.57
CA PRO A 25 -36.44 1.26 8.85
C PRO A 25 -36.82 -0.23 8.95
N ARG A 26 -38.14 -0.49 8.97
CA ARG A 26 -38.75 -1.82 8.95
C ARG A 26 -39.63 -2.09 7.73
N SER A 27 -39.79 -1.08 6.86
CA SER A 27 -40.56 -1.18 5.62
C SER A 27 -39.97 -0.28 4.55
N VAL A 28 -40.33 -0.54 3.29
CA VAL A 28 -39.95 0.32 2.14
C VAL A 28 -40.51 1.73 2.33
N GLN A 29 -41.72 1.86 2.88
CA GLN A 29 -42.37 3.14 3.12
C GLN A 29 -41.59 4.00 4.13
N GLU A 30 -41.05 3.39 5.20
CA GLU A 30 -40.19 4.10 6.15
C GLU A 30 -38.89 4.58 5.52
N ILE A 31 -38.34 3.84 4.55
CA ILE A 31 -37.17 4.26 3.79
C ILE A 31 -37.52 5.47 2.92
N GLN A 32 -38.63 5.40 2.17
CA GLN A 32 -39.09 6.52 1.34
C GLN A 32 -39.32 7.79 2.19
N GLN A 33 -39.94 7.64 3.37
CA GLN A 33 -40.12 8.74 4.32
C GLN A 33 -38.79 9.30 4.83
N ALA A 34 -37.84 8.43 5.19
CA ALA A 34 -36.52 8.85 5.65
C ALA A 34 -35.76 9.63 4.55
N VAL A 35 -35.79 9.14 3.31
CA VAL A 35 -35.20 9.82 2.16
C VAL A 35 -35.88 11.17 1.91
N ALA A 36 -37.21 11.26 2.00
CA ALA A 36 -37.92 12.54 1.84
C ALA A 36 -37.65 13.54 2.99
N SER A 37 -37.29 13.05 4.18
CA SER A 37 -37.12 13.89 5.39
C SER A 37 -35.83 14.72 5.45
N THR A 38 -34.89 14.51 4.51
CA THR A 38 -33.60 15.21 4.52
C THR A 38 -33.23 15.70 3.12
N SER A 39 -32.63 16.87 3.01
CA SER A 39 -31.96 17.32 1.78
C SER A 39 -30.46 17.03 1.77
N GLY A 40 -29.91 16.58 2.91
CA GLY A 40 -28.48 16.33 3.10
C GLY A 40 -28.04 14.93 2.66
N PRO A 41 -26.80 14.54 3.01
CA PRO A 41 -26.25 13.24 2.66
C PRO A 41 -26.98 12.11 3.40
N ILE A 42 -27.05 10.96 2.74
CA ILE A 42 -27.61 9.71 3.23
C ILE A 42 -26.54 8.64 3.11
N SER A 43 -26.30 7.92 4.21
CA SER A 43 -25.43 6.73 4.23
C SER A 43 -26.24 5.49 4.60
N ILE A 44 -25.80 4.32 4.15
CA ILE A 44 -26.53 3.05 4.29
C ILE A 44 -25.63 2.03 4.98
N GLY A 45 -26.11 1.41 6.05
CA GLY A 45 -25.38 0.41 6.81
C GLY A 45 -26.18 -0.86 7.05
N GLY A 46 -25.54 -2.01 6.79
CA GLY A 46 -25.98 -3.33 7.24
C GLY A 46 -25.21 -3.78 8.49
N ALA A 47 -24.56 -4.93 8.43
CA ALA A 47 -23.77 -5.49 9.54
C ALA A 47 -22.48 -4.71 9.88
N ARG A 48 -22.10 -3.70 9.08
CA ARG A 48 -20.90 -2.85 9.27
C ARG A 48 -19.57 -3.64 9.34
N CYS A 49 -19.48 -4.72 8.56
CA CYS A 49 -18.30 -5.60 8.51
C CYS A 49 -17.22 -5.18 7.50
N SER A 50 -17.48 -4.20 6.63
CA SER A 50 -16.42 -3.56 5.83
C SER A 50 -15.45 -2.82 6.76
N MET A 51 -14.18 -2.72 6.39
CA MET A 51 -13.09 -2.22 7.24
C MET A 51 -12.45 -0.95 6.68
N GLY A 52 -13.24 0.00 6.21
CA GLY A 52 -12.77 1.27 5.63
C GLY A 52 -13.78 2.41 5.63
N GLY A 53 -14.81 2.34 6.49
CA GLY A 53 -15.84 3.38 6.59
C GLY A 53 -16.87 3.42 5.45
N GLN A 54 -16.91 2.43 4.56
CA GLN A 54 -17.86 2.33 3.44
C GLN A 54 -19.34 2.51 3.82
N PRO A 55 -19.81 2.10 5.01
CA PRO A 55 -21.21 2.31 5.40
C PRO A 55 -21.56 3.73 5.87
N PHE A 56 -20.59 4.63 6.02
CA PHE A 56 -20.77 5.89 6.75
C PHE A 56 -20.41 7.11 5.91
N CYS A 57 -21.09 8.22 6.19
CA CYS A 57 -20.79 9.55 5.67
C CYS A 57 -20.95 10.55 6.81
N ARG A 58 -20.03 11.53 6.91
CA ARG A 58 -20.13 12.58 7.92
C ARG A 58 -21.45 13.36 7.75
N ASP A 59 -22.07 13.74 8.87
CA ASP A 59 -23.29 14.56 8.93
C ASP A 59 -24.48 14.00 8.13
N SER A 60 -24.49 12.70 7.87
CA SER A 60 -25.56 12.05 7.11
C SER A 60 -26.75 11.61 7.96
N LEU A 61 -27.89 11.42 7.31
CA LEU A 61 -28.92 10.51 7.79
C LEU A 61 -28.43 9.08 7.48
N HIS A 62 -28.14 8.31 8.52
CA HIS A 62 -27.70 6.93 8.40
C HIS A 62 -28.89 5.96 8.46
N LEU A 63 -29.09 5.19 7.40
CA LEU A 63 -30.08 4.11 7.33
C LEU A 63 -29.45 2.81 7.87
N ASP A 64 -29.89 2.36 9.03
CA ASP A 64 -29.52 1.08 9.61
C ASP A 64 -30.51 -0.01 9.16
N MET A 65 -30.11 -0.77 8.15
CA MET A 65 -30.99 -1.67 7.42
C MET A 65 -31.29 -2.98 8.16
N ARG A 66 -30.69 -3.23 9.33
CA ARG A 66 -30.66 -4.57 9.97
C ARG A 66 -32.03 -5.09 10.42
N GLU A 67 -33.00 -4.21 10.64
CA GLU A 67 -34.37 -4.58 11.01
C GLU A 67 -35.27 -4.86 9.78
N LEU A 68 -34.80 -4.56 8.56
CA LEU A 68 -35.48 -4.92 7.31
C LEU A 68 -35.01 -6.32 6.89
N ASN A 69 -35.37 -7.35 7.65
CA ASN A 69 -34.77 -8.70 7.56
C ASN A 69 -35.77 -9.85 7.34
N GLY A 70 -36.96 -9.56 6.84
CA GLY A 70 -37.99 -10.55 6.55
C GLY A 70 -37.64 -11.49 5.39
N ILE A 71 -38.09 -12.74 5.49
CA ILE A 71 -38.16 -13.69 4.37
C ILE A 71 -39.52 -13.49 3.71
N LEU A 72 -39.53 -13.11 2.43
CA LEU A 72 -40.72 -12.67 1.70
C LEU A 72 -41.35 -13.81 0.89
N ALA A 73 -40.51 -14.63 0.26
CA ALA A 73 -40.92 -15.82 -0.48
C ALA A 73 -39.82 -16.87 -0.44
N PHE A 74 -40.19 -18.16 -0.46
CA PHE A 74 -39.26 -19.28 -0.48
C PHE A 74 -39.90 -20.47 -1.19
N SER A 75 -39.20 -21.04 -2.18
CA SER A 75 -39.59 -22.30 -2.83
C SER A 75 -38.40 -23.28 -2.82
N PRO A 76 -38.50 -24.38 -2.07
CA PRO A 76 -37.55 -25.49 -2.15
C PRO A 76 -37.46 -26.12 -3.55
N GLU A 77 -38.58 -26.15 -4.28
CA GLU A 77 -38.70 -26.79 -5.59
C GLU A 77 -37.93 -26.03 -6.67
N SER A 78 -38.14 -24.71 -6.77
CA SER A 78 -37.36 -23.87 -7.69
C SER A 78 -35.98 -23.48 -7.14
N ARG A 79 -35.75 -23.75 -5.84
CA ARG A 79 -34.55 -23.37 -5.08
C ARG A 79 -34.33 -21.87 -5.10
N GLU A 80 -35.37 -21.10 -4.83
CA GLU A 80 -35.33 -19.64 -4.82
C GLU A 80 -35.82 -19.08 -3.49
N ILE A 81 -35.23 -17.96 -3.08
CA ILE A 81 -35.65 -17.24 -1.88
C ILE A 81 -35.63 -15.73 -2.15
N SER A 82 -36.69 -15.04 -1.77
CA SER A 82 -36.78 -13.58 -1.77
C SER A 82 -36.73 -13.08 -0.33
N VAL A 83 -35.78 -12.19 -0.05
CA VAL A 83 -35.52 -11.68 1.30
C VAL A 83 -35.38 -10.17 1.28
N GLN A 84 -35.69 -9.55 2.42
CA GLN A 84 -35.29 -8.18 2.67
C GLN A 84 -33.78 -8.10 2.94
N CYS A 85 -33.14 -7.03 2.44
CA CYS A 85 -31.68 -6.91 2.38
C CYS A 85 -30.97 -6.67 3.72
N GLY A 86 -31.72 -6.45 4.81
CA GLY A 86 -31.22 -6.47 6.17
C GLY A 86 -31.00 -7.87 6.74
N ALA A 87 -31.56 -8.92 6.10
CA ALA A 87 -31.37 -10.30 6.52
C ALA A 87 -29.90 -10.71 6.43
N THR A 88 -29.44 -11.47 7.42
CA THR A 88 -28.09 -12.05 7.43
C THR A 88 -28.07 -13.41 6.74
N TRP A 89 -26.91 -13.80 6.21
CA TRP A 89 -26.75 -15.15 5.65
C TRP A 89 -27.02 -16.25 6.67
N ARG A 90 -26.74 -16.00 7.96
CA ARG A 90 -27.09 -16.89 9.08
C ARG A 90 -28.59 -17.17 9.11
N GLN A 91 -29.41 -16.12 9.11
CA GLN A 91 -30.88 -16.25 9.16
C GLN A 91 -31.41 -17.02 7.94
N ILE A 92 -30.83 -16.75 6.76
CA ILE A 92 -31.18 -17.49 5.55
C ILE A 92 -30.81 -18.97 5.68
N GLN A 93 -29.58 -19.27 6.10
CA GLN A 93 -29.11 -20.64 6.27
C GLN A 93 -29.95 -21.43 7.28
N GLU A 94 -30.32 -20.83 8.41
CA GLU A 94 -31.19 -21.45 9.40
C GLU A 94 -32.58 -21.78 8.84
N HIS A 95 -33.09 -20.96 7.92
CA HIS A 95 -34.38 -21.20 7.26
C HIS A 95 -34.32 -22.29 6.18
N ILE A 96 -33.26 -22.31 5.36
CA ILE A 96 -33.17 -23.20 4.19
C ILE A 96 -32.51 -24.56 4.49
N ASP A 97 -31.69 -24.66 5.54
CA ASP A 97 -30.99 -25.90 5.90
C ASP A 97 -31.93 -27.11 6.16
N PRO A 98 -33.12 -26.94 6.80
CA PRO A 98 -34.10 -28.02 6.94
C PRO A 98 -34.63 -28.60 5.62
N HIS A 99 -34.47 -27.87 4.52
CA HIS A 99 -34.90 -28.26 3.18
C HIS A 99 -33.74 -28.82 2.32
N ASP A 100 -32.60 -29.14 2.94
CA ASP A 100 -31.38 -29.58 2.26
C ASP A 100 -30.87 -28.59 1.20
N LEU A 101 -31.05 -27.30 1.47
CA LEU A 101 -30.57 -26.21 0.62
C LEU A 101 -29.46 -25.39 1.28
N SER A 102 -28.70 -24.69 0.44
CA SER A 102 -27.55 -23.87 0.79
C SER A 102 -27.52 -22.58 -0.04
N VAL A 103 -26.88 -21.55 0.48
CA VAL A 103 -26.63 -20.29 -0.24
C VAL A 103 -25.57 -20.55 -1.31
N LYS A 104 -25.87 -20.15 -2.55
CA LYS A 104 -25.02 -20.44 -3.71
C LYS A 104 -23.67 -19.73 -3.69
N ILE A 105 -23.67 -18.43 -3.37
CA ILE A 105 -22.46 -17.60 -3.29
C ILE A 105 -22.58 -16.71 -2.06
N MET A 106 -21.56 -16.70 -1.21
CA MET A 106 -21.41 -15.77 -0.09
C MET A 106 -19.96 -15.72 0.38
N GLN A 107 -19.57 -14.71 1.14
CA GLN A 107 -18.30 -14.73 1.86
C GLN A 107 -18.28 -15.77 2.98
N THR A 108 -17.09 -16.10 3.50
CA THR A 108 -16.87 -17.16 4.52
C THR A 108 -17.75 -17.02 5.77
N TYR A 109 -18.01 -15.80 6.22
CA TYR A 109 -18.73 -15.53 7.46
C TYR A 109 -20.21 -15.21 7.22
N ALA A 110 -21.09 -15.78 8.04
CA ALA A 110 -22.54 -15.71 7.85
C ALA A 110 -23.23 -14.50 8.51
N ASN A 111 -22.51 -13.69 9.29
CA ASN A 111 -23.09 -12.55 10.03
C ASN A 111 -23.39 -11.32 9.16
N PHE A 112 -23.00 -11.35 7.88
CA PHE A 112 -23.15 -10.21 6.96
C PHE A 112 -24.59 -10.15 6.46
N THR A 113 -25.10 -8.94 6.23
CA THR A 113 -26.41 -8.74 5.62
C THR A 113 -26.33 -8.92 4.10
N VAL A 114 -27.42 -9.39 3.49
CA VAL A 114 -27.54 -9.58 2.04
C VAL A 114 -27.26 -8.29 1.29
N GLY A 115 -27.86 -7.17 1.71
CA GLY A 115 -27.65 -5.86 1.07
C GLY A 115 -26.21 -5.37 1.17
N GLY A 116 -25.53 -5.63 2.30
CA GLY A 116 -24.11 -5.32 2.45
C GLY A 116 -23.25 -6.15 1.51
N SER A 117 -23.53 -7.45 1.40
CA SER A 117 -22.85 -8.36 0.50
C SER A 117 -23.08 -8.02 -0.98
N LEU A 118 -24.29 -7.59 -1.37
CA LEU A 118 -24.60 -7.11 -2.72
C LEU A 118 -23.89 -5.80 -3.03
N SER A 119 -23.86 -4.87 -2.07
CA SER A 119 -23.19 -3.57 -2.23
C SER A 119 -21.70 -3.69 -2.51
N VAL A 120 -21.08 -4.76 -2.03
CA VAL A 120 -19.65 -5.08 -2.22
C VAL A 120 -19.43 -6.07 -3.37
N ASN A 121 -20.50 -6.70 -3.89
CA ASN A 121 -20.45 -7.82 -4.83
C ASN A 121 -19.50 -8.93 -4.37
N VAL A 122 -19.77 -9.45 -3.17
CA VAL A 122 -18.90 -10.41 -2.48
C VAL A 122 -18.60 -11.67 -3.27
N HIS A 123 -17.51 -12.34 -2.92
CA HIS A 123 -17.26 -13.72 -3.32
C HIS A 123 -16.85 -14.58 -2.13
N GLY A 124 -16.78 -15.89 -2.36
CA GLY A 124 -16.37 -16.87 -1.37
C GLY A 124 -15.14 -17.67 -1.83
N ARG A 125 -15.09 -18.93 -1.39
CA ARG A 125 -14.08 -19.92 -1.79
C ARG A 125 -14.61 -20.92 -2.82
N TYR A 126 -15.73 -20.60 -3.45
CA TYR A 126 -16.48 -21.55 -4.27
C TYR A 126 -15.78 -21.77 -5.61
N VAL A 127 -15.41 -23.02 -5.89
CA VAL A 127 -14.74 -23.37 -7.15
C VAL A 127 -15.72 -23.27 -8.31
N GLY A 128 -15.29 -22.66 -9.42
CA GLY A 128 -16.12 -22.48 -10.62
C GLY A 128 -17.24 -21.45 -10.49
N LEU A 129 -17.26 -20.67 -9.40
CA LEU A 129 -18.17 -19.53 -9.21
C LEU A 129 -17.35 -18.23 -9.08
N GLY A 130 -18.05 -17.10 -9.19
CA GLY A 130 -17.46 -15.77 -9.11
C GLY A 130 -18.16 -14.87 -8.09
N PRO A 131 -18.36 -13.59 -8.44
CA PRO A 131 -19.06 -12.63 -7.58
C PRO A 131 -20.54 -12.99 -7.36
N LEU A 132 -21.09 -12.49 -6.25
CA LEU A 132 -22.44 -12.76 -5.77
C LEU A 132 -23.52 -12.48 -6.82
N VAL A 133 -23.32 -11.48 -7.68
CA VAL A 133 -24.23 -11.13 -8.79
C VAL A 133 -24.69 -12.34 -9.61
N GLN A 134 -23.83 -13.36 -9.77
CA GLN A 134 -24.15 -14.59 -10.52
C GLN A 134 -25.23 -15.49 -9.87
N SER A 135 -25.63 -15.18 -8.64
CA SER A 135 -26.72 -15.87 -7.92
C SER A 135 -27.96 -15.02 -7.71
N VAL A 136 -27.96 -13.77 -8.16
CA VAL A 136 -29.08 -12.83 -8.00
C VAL A 136 -30.02 -12.95 -9.19
N LYS A 137 -31.32 -13.06 -8.92
CA LYS A 137 -32.39 -13.10 -9.93
C LYS A 137 -32.98 -11.72 -10.18
N SER A 138 -33.36 -11.03 -9.11
CA SER A 138 -33.92 -9.68 -9.15
C SER A 138 -33.63 -8.94 -7.84
N LEU A 139 -33.73 -7.61 -7.91
CA LEU A 139 -33.61 -6.70 -6.77
C LEU A 139 -34.79 -5.72 -6.77
N LEU A 140 -35.16 -5.25 -5.58
CA LEU A 140 -35.98 -4.06 -5.39
C LEU A 140 -35.10 -2.93 -4.86
N ILE A 141 -35.11 -1.77 -5.53
CA ILE A 141 -34.23 -0.64 -5.24
C ILE A 141 -35.05 0.63 -5.03
N VAL A 142 -34.77 1.36 -3.95
CA VAL A 142 -35.32 2.71 -3.69
C VAL A 142 -34.30 3.76 -4.10
N LEU A 143 -34.69 4.70 -4.97
CA LEU A 143 -33.84 5.83 -5.38
C LEU A 143 -34.01 7.04 -4.44
N VAL A 144 -33.14 8.04 -4.61
CA VAL A 144 -33.13 9.24 -3.75
C VAL A 144 -34.35 10.16 -3.93
N ASP A 145 -35.09 10.00 -5.02
CA ASP A 145 -36.38 10.66 -5.24
C ASP A 145 -37.55 9.91 -4.58
N GLY A 146 -37.28 8.75 -3.97
CA GLY A 146 -38.26 7.90 -3.31
C GLY A 146 -38.97 6.92 -4.24
N THR A 147 -38.67 6.89 -5.55
CA THR A 147 -39.22 5.89 -6.47
C THR A 147 -38.65 4.49 -6.17
N VAL A 148 -39.44 3.47 -6.50
CA VAL A 148 -39.11 2.06 -6.26
C VAL A 148 -39.04 1.34 -7.60
N HIS A 149 -37.93 0.63 -7.84
CA HIS A 149 -37.68 -0.09 -9.08
C HIS A 149 -37.40 -1.56 -8.80
N GLU A 150 -38.13 -2.45 -9.47
CA GLU A 150 -37.73 -3.84 -9.62
C GLU A 150 -36.75 -3.93 -10.80
N VAL A 151 -35.63 -4.62 -10.60
CA VAL A 151 -34.57 -4.73 -11.59
C VAL A 151 -34.01 -6.14 -11.64
N SER A 152 -33.60 -6.58 -12.82
CA SER A 152 -33.01 -7.89 -13.10
C SER A 152 -32.03 -7.80 -14.27
N THR A 153 -31.48 -8.93 -14.70
CA THR A 153 -30.65 -8.97 -15.92
C THR A 153 -31.44 -8.68 -17.20
N THR A 154 -32.78 -8.74 -17.16
CA THR A 154 -33.67 -8.48 -18.29
C THR A 154 -34.53 -7.23 -18.12
N GLU A 155 -34.73 -6.76 -16.89
CA GLU A 155 -35.53 -5.58 -16.56
C GLU A 155 -34.65 -4.51 -15.92
N ASN A 156 -34.53 -3.34 -16.57
CA ASN A 156 -33.59 -2.28 -16.19
C ASN A 156 -32.19 -2.81 -15.82
N PRO A 157 -31.53 -3.53 -16.76
CA PRO A 157 -30.24 -4.17 -16.50
C PRO A 157 -29.14 -3.16 -16.13
N GLN A 158 -29.24 -1.93 -16.64
CA GLN A 158 -28.30 -0.86 -16.30
C GLN A 158 -28.29 -0.60 -14.78
N LEU A 159 -29.46 -0.39 -14.17
CA LEU A 159 -29.55 -0.17 -12.72
C LEU A 159 -29.19 -1.44 -11.92
N PHE A 160 -29.59 -2.62 -12.39
CA PHE A 160 -29.23 -3.90 -11.75
C PHE A 160 -27.71 -4.07 -11.61
N PHE A 161 -26.97 -3.97 -12.73
CA PHE A 161 -25.52 -4.17 -12.74
C PHE A 161 -24.74 -3.01 -12.10
N ALA A 162 -25.31 -1.81 -12.05
CA ALA A 162 -24.65 -0.67 -11.41
C ALA A 162 -24.87 -0.64 -9.89
N ALA A 163 -26.02 -1.13 -9.39
CA ALA A 163 -26.30 -1.18 -7.96
C ALA A 163 -25.47 -2.24 -7.22
N ILE A 164 -25.30 -3.42 -7.83
CA ILE A 164 -24.46 -4.49 -7.27
C ILE A 164 -22.98 -4.10 -7.42
N GLY A 165 -22.23 -4.15 -6.32
CA GLY A 165 -20.85 -3.62 -6.27
C GLY A 165 -20.79 -2.09 -6.30
N GLY A 166 -21.93 -1.40 -6.23
CA GLY A 166 -22.02 0.07 -6.25
C GLY A 166 -21.91 0.73 -4.89
N TYR A 167 -21.59 -0.02 -3.81
CA TYR A 167 -21.42 0.45 -2.43
C TYR A 167 -22.47 1.48 -1.99
N GLY A 168 -23.76 1.24 -2.30
CA GLY A 168 -24.87 2.13 -1.96
C GLY A 168 -24.87 3.50 -2.64
N GLY A 169 -24.07 3.68 -3.70
CA GLY A 169 -23.88 4.98 -4.37
C GLY A 169 -24.99 5.39 -5.35
N LEU A 170 -25.85 4.45 -5.79
CA LEU A 170 -26.89 4.69 -6.79
C LEU A 170 -28.32 4.51 -6.28
N GLY A 171 -28.52 3.66 -5.27
CA GLY A 171 -29.83 3.35 -4.72
C GLY A 171 -29.71 2.47 -3.48
N ILE A 172 -30.82 2.39 -2.75
CA ILE A 172 -30.95 1.58 -1.53
C ILE A 172 -31.55 0.24 -1.93
N ILE A 173 -30.75 -0.83 -1.92
CA ILE A 173 -31.24 -2.19 -2.20
C ILE A 173 -32.04 -2.67 -0.99
N VAL A 174 -33.34 -2.90 -1.17
CA VAL A 174 -34.27 -3.24 -0.07
C VAL A 174 -34.68 -4.70 -0.07
N GLU A 175 -34.74 -5.34 -1.24
CA GLU A 175 -35.09 -6.75 -1.39
C GLU A 175 -34.21 -7.42 -2.46
N ALA A 176 -33.98 -8.71 -2.32
CA ALA A 176 -33.24 -9.52 -3.29
C ALA A 176 -33.84 -10.92 -3.42
N THR A 177 -34.01 -11.37 -4.65
CA THR A 177 -34.33 -12.76 -4.98
C THR A 177 -33.07 -13.51 -5.38
N LEU A 178 -32.77 -14.60 -4.69
CA LEU A 178 -31.52 -15.34 -4.79
C LEU A 178 -31.77 -16.80 -5.21
N GLN A 179 -30.89 -17.31 -6.07
CA GLN A 179 -30.80 -18.73 -6.39
C GLN A 179 -30.06 -19.48 -5.28
N LEU A 180 -30.68 -20.53 -4.77
CA LEU A 180 -30.12 -21.50 -3.83
C LEU A 180 -29.57 -22.73 -4.55
N GLU A 181 -28.83 -23.55 -3.81
CA GLU A 181 -28.27 -24.82 -4.26
C GLU A 181 -28.44 -25.91 -3.21
N GLY A 182 -28.03 -27.15 -3.51
CA GLY A 182 -28.14 -28.26 -2.56
C GLY A 182 -27.13 -28.18 -1.41
N ASN A 183 -27.56 -28.56 -0.21
CA ASN A 183 -26.69 -28.86 0.92
C ASN A 183 -26.35 -30.34 0.94
N PHE A 184 -25.06 -30.67 0.92
CA PHE A 184 -24.57 -32.04 0.89
C PHE A 184 -23.27 -32.15 1.69
N ALA A 185 -22.84 -33.38 1.98
CA ALA A 185 -21.60 -33.63 2.69
C ALA A 185 -20.38 -33.28 1.81
N VAL A 186 -19.39 -32.64 2.44
CA VAL A 186 -18.08 -32.34 1.85
C VAL A 186 -16.96 -32.91 2.72
N SER A 187 -15.90 -33.42 2.10
CA SER A 187 -14.70 -33.93 2.75
C SER A 187 -13.48 -33.07 2.44
N ARG A 188 -12.64 -32.82 3.45
CA ARG A 188 -11.41 -32.05 3.30
C ARG A 188 -10.25 -32.90 2.80
N SER A 189 -9.59 -32.42 1.76
CA SER A 189 -8.23 -32.82 1.36
C SER A 189 -7.27 -31.63 1.50
N THR A 190 -6.01 -31.93 1.79
CA THR A 190 -4.97 -30.91 1.97
C THR A 190 -3.67 -31.34 1.30
N VAL A 191 -3.02 -30.42 0.60
CA VAL A 191 -1.72 -30.65 -0.05
C VAL A 191 -0.80 -29.50 0.32
N ARG A 192 0.40 -29.82 0.81
CA ARG A 192 1.47 -28.83 1.01
C ARG A 192 2.38 -28.85 -0.21
N LEU A 193 2.69 -27.68 -0.75
CA LEU A 193 3.46 -27.52 -1.96
C LEU A 193 4.26 -26.21 -1.91
N LYS A 194 5.19 -26.05 -2.84
CA LYS A 194 5.80 -24.73 -3.07
C LYS A 194 4.81 -23.83 -3.81
N ARG A 195 4.99 -22.51 -3.64
CA ARG A 195 4.18 -21.50 -4.33
C ARG A 195 4.24 -21.63 -5.85
N GLU A 196 5.45 -21.87 -6.39
CA GLU A 196 5.72 -22.06 -7.82
C GLU A 196 4.97 -23.24 -8.44
N ASP A 197 4.63 -24.27 -7.65
CA ASP A 197 3.91 -25.46 -8.14
C ASP A 197 2.37 -25.29 -8.08
N TYR A 198 1.87 -24.17 -7.53
CA TYR A 198 0.45 -24.03 -7.21
C TYR A 198 -0.45 -23.93 -8.43
N LEU A 199 -0.05 -23.17 -9.45
CA LEU A 199 -0.87 -22.97 -10.64
C LEU A 199 -1.09 -24.30 -11.38
N GLU A 200 -0.03 -25.10 -11.54
CA GLU A 200 -0.11 -26.43 -12.13
C GLU A 200 -1.00 -27.35 -11.29
N PHE A 201 -0.80 -27.38 -9.96
CA PHE A 201 -1.64 -28.17 -9.06
C PHE A 201 -3.12 -27.79 -9.18
N PHE A 202 -3.45 -26.49 -9.18
CA PHE A 202 -4.82 -26.01 -9.27
C PHE A 202 -5.48 -26.47 -10.58
N ASN A 203 -4.82 -26.26 -11.72
CA ASN A 203 -5.35 -26.62 -13.03
C ASN A 203 -5.58 -28.14 -13.16
N ASN A 204 -4.67 -28.94 -12.62
CA ASN A 204 -4.71 -30.40 -12.74
C ASN A 204 -5.66 -31.08 -11.74
N ARG A 205 -5.89 -30.48 -10.56
CA ARG A 205 -6.58 -31.16 -9.44
C ARG A 205 -7.85 -30.47 -8.95
N VAL A 206 -8.00 -29.17 -9.20
CA VAL A 206 -9.06 -28.36 -8.60
C VAL A 206 -9.94 -27.70 -9.66
N GLY A 207 -9.38 -26.88 -10.55
CA GLY A 207 -10.15 -26.03 -11.47
C GLY A 207 -11.13 -26.81 -12.36
N ASN A 208 -10.76 -28.01 -12.78
CA ASN A 208 -11.59 -28.88 -13.62
C ASN A 208 -12.40 -29.94 -12.82
N ASN A 209 -12.27 -29.96 -11.49
CA ASN A 209 -12.92 -30.95 -10.64
C ASN A 209 -14.31 -30.47 -10.23
N ARG A 210 -15.36 -31.10 -10.80
CA ARG A 210 -16.76 -30.76 -10.50
C ARG A 210 -17.19 -31.08 -9.06
N ASP A 211 -16.46 -31.96 -8.39
CA ASP A 211 -16.71 -32.28 -6.99
C ASP A 211 -15.98 -31.32 -6.05
N ALA A 212 -15.02 -30.50 -6.52
CA ALA A 212 -14.41 -29.46 -5.70
C ALA A 212 -15.42 -28.33 -5.47
N ILE A 213 -15.79 -28.09 -4.20
CA ILE A 213 -16.82 -27.13 -3.83
C ILE A 213 -16.20 -25.88 -3.25
N PHE A 214 -15.30 -26.05 -2.27
CA PHE A 214 -14.53 -24.95 -1.70
C PHE A 214 -13.04 -25.21 -1.91
N HIS A 215 -12.30 -24.18 -2.28
CA HIS A 215 -10.86 -24.23 -2.36
C HIS A 215 -10.22 -22.93 -1.90
N ASN A 216 -9.14 -23.07 -1.14
CA ASN A 216 -8.20 -21.99 -0.90
C ASN A 216 -6.79 -22.55 -0.71
N ALA A 217 -5.77 -21.78 -1.06
CA ALA A 217 -4.39 -22.09 -0.73
C ALA A 217 -3.80 -21.03 0.18
N ASP A 218 -3.34 -21.43 1.35
CA ASP A 218 -2.82 -20.52 2.36
C ASP A 218 -1.29 -20.41 2.20
N LEU A 219 -0.83 -19.21 1.79
CA LEU A 219 0.57 -18.85 1.59
C LEU A 219 1.18 -18.35 2.90
N TYR A 220 2.31 -18.97 3.30
CA TYR A 220 2.88 -18.77 4.63
C TYR A 220 3.89 -17.62 4.71
N PRO A 221 3.68 -16.62 5.60
CA PRO A 221 4.72 -15.65 5.94
C PRO A 221 5.79 -16.30 6.85
N PRO A 222 7.00 -15.72 6.96
CA PRO A 222 7.44 -14.48 6.33
C PRO A 222 8.11 -14.67 4.95
N HIS A 223 8.25 -15.91 4.50
CA HIS A 223 9.01 -16.23 3.28
C HIS A 223 8.14 -16.27 2.03
N TYR A 224 6.85 -16.62 2.17
CA TYR A 224 5.89 -16.67 1.06
C TYR A 224 6.33 -17.63 -0.05
N ASP A 225 6.98 -18.73 0.32
CA ASP A 225 7.49 -19.76 -0.61
C ASP A 225 6.70 -21.06 -0.57
N THR A 226 5.93 -21.28 0.50
CA THR A 226 5.19 -22.50 0.76
C THR A 226 3.71 -22.21 0.91
N MET A 227 2.88 -23.13 0.39
CA MET A 227 1.43 -23.05 0.48
C MET A 227 0.85 -24.36 1.01
N THR A 228 -0.26 -24.26 1.74
CA THR A 228 -1.15 -25.40 1.99
C THR A 228 -2.44 -25.18 1.21
N ALA A 229 -2.64 -25.96 0.15
CA ALA A 229 -3.90 -26.06 -0.56
C ALA A 229 -4.91 -26.87 0.27
N VAL A 230 -6.10 -26.33 0.48
CA VAL A 230 -7.22 -26.97 1.17
C VAL A 230 -8.39 -27.02 0.21
N THR A 231 -8.83 -28.25 -0.13
CA THR A 231 -9.99 -28.47 -1.00
C THR A 231 -11.05 -29.23 -0.23
N TRP A 232 -12.30 -28.78 -0.34
CA TRP A 232 -13.46 -29.49 0.17
C TRP A 232 -14.25 -30.04 -1.01
N GLU A 233 -14.30 -31.36 -1.09
CA GLU A 233 -14.91 -32.09 -2.20
C GLU A 233 -16.24 -32.69 -1.77
N ARG A 234 -17.24 -32.67 -2.64
CA ARG A 234 -18.51 -33.39 -2.43
C ARG A 234 -18.23 -34.87 -2.18
N THR A 235 -18.92 -35.45 -1.21
CA THR A 235 -18.67 -36.83 -0.81
C THR A 235 -19.95 -37.56 -0.37
N GLY A 236 -19.96 -38.88 -0.53
CA GLY A 236 -20.95 -39.77 0.07
C GLY A 236 -20.55 -40.32 1.44
N GLN A 237 -19.39 -39.93 1.96
CA GLN A 237 -18.92 -40.39 3.28
C GLN A 237 -19.82 -39.87 4.41
N GLN A 238 -19.91 -40.65 5.50
CA GLN A 238 -20.63 -40.22 6.70
C GLN A 238 -19.98 -39.00 7.35
N VAL A 239 -20.80 -38.03 7.74
CA VAL A 239 -20.30 -36.81 8.40
C VAL A 239 -19.67 -37.13 9.76
N THR A 240 -18.48 -36.58 9.97
CA THR A 240 -17.76 -36.59 11.26
C THR A 240 -18.31 -35.56 12.24
N VAL A 241 -19.04 -34.55 11.75
CA VAL A 241 -19.69 -33.50 12.55
C VAL A 241 -21.18 -33.58 12.33
N LYS A 242 -21.94 -33.86 13.41
CA LYS A 242 -23.40 -34.03 13.33
C LYS A 242 -24.15 -32.72 13.07
N ARG A 243 -23.62 -31.58 13.53
CA ARG A 243 -24.23 -30.28 13.31
C ARG A 243 -24.12 -29.88 11.83
N ARG A 244 -25.18 -29.27 11.31
CA ARG A 244 -25.26 -28.78 9.93
C ARG A 244 -24.82 -27.32 9.78
N LEU A 245 -24.83 -26.56 10.87
CA LEU A 245 -24.35 -25.18 10.97
C LEU A 245 -23.34 -25.06 12.12
N GLN A 246 -22.41 -24.08 12.03
CA GLN A 246 -21.52 -23.81 13.15
C GLN A 246 -22.25 -23.20 14.35
N ASP A 247 -21.65 -23.36 15.53
CA ASP A 247 -22.17 -22.80 16.78
C ASP A 247 -21.81 -21.32 16.91
N PRO A 248 -22.77 -20.39 16.92
CA PRO A 248 -22.49 -18.97 17.10
C PRO A 248 -21.99 -18.63 18.52
N GLN A 249 -22.25 -19.50 19.51
CA GLN A 249 -21.84 -19.28 20.90
C GLN A 249 -20.47 -19.92 21.23
N ARG A 250 -19.78 -20.47 20.23
CA ARG A 250 -18.49 -21.11 20.43
C ARG A 250 -17.46 -20.13 20.98
N ARG A 251 -16.72 -20.55 22.01
CA ARG A 251 -15.57 -19.78 22.52
C ARG A 251 -14.32 -20.07 21.69
N HIS A 252 -13.63 -19.02 21.23
CA HIS A 252 -12.45 -19.10 20.36
C HIS A 252 -11.13 -18.85 21.11
N LEU A 253 -11.00 -19.28 22.37
CA LEU A 253 -9.84 -18.96 23.22
C LEU A 253 -8.49 -19.44 22.65
N LEU A 254 -8.45 -20.66 22.12
CA LEU A 254 -7.23 -21.22 21.51
C LEU A 254 -6.80 -20.42 20.28
N GLN A 255 -7.77 -20.04 19.44
CA GLN A 255 -7.50 -19.27 18.23
C GLN A 255 -6.95 -17.88 18.57
N ARG A 256 -7.52 -17.21 19.58
CA ARG A 256 -6.99 -15.94 20.09
C ARG A 256 -5.54 -16.06 20.56
N PHE A 257 -5.22 -17.12 21.29
CA PHE A 257 -3.85 -17.40 21.72
C PHE A 257 -2.91 -17.58 20.53
N PHE A 258 -3.29 -18.39 19.54
CA PHE A 258 -2.47 -18.60 18.35
C PHE A 258 -2.30 -17.33 17.51
N MET A 259 -3.35 -16.53 17.35
CA MET A 259 -3.27 -15.25 16.65
C MET A 259 -2.25 -14.31 17.30
N HIS A 260 -2.30 -14.15 18.63
CA HIS A 260 -1.31 -13.38 19.36
C HIS A 260 0.10 -13.96 19.21
N ASP A 261 0.24 -15.30 19.29
CA ASP A 261 1.53 -15.97 19.11
C ASP A 261 2.12 -15.69 17.72
N ILE A 262 1.31 -15.77 16.66
CA ILE A 262 1.68 -15.53 15.26
C ILE A 262 2.14 -14.09 15.05
N THR A 263 1.42 -13.10 15.58
CA THR A 263 1.66 -11.69 15.28
C THR A 263 2.64 -10.98 16.20
N SER A 264 2.88 -11.52 17.39
CA SER A 264 3.61 -10.79 18.44
C SER A 264 4.89 -11.49 18.91
N ARG A 265 5.15 -12.74 18.49
CA ARG A 265 6.34 -13.49 18.89
C ARG A 265 7.18 -13.88 17.68
N LYS A 266 8.51 -13.80 17.85
CA LYS A 266 9.52 -14.03 16.82
C LYS A 266 9.34 -15.32 16.01
N TYR A 267 8.90 -16.40 16.64
CA TYR A 267 8.75 -17.72 16.00
C TYR A 267 7.29 -18.13 15.77
N GLY A 268 6.33 -17.21 15.96
CA GLY A 268 4.90 -17.53 15.83
C GLY A 268 4.52 -18.07 14.45
N LYS A 269 4.96 -17.37 13.40
CA LYS A 269 4.73 -17.76 12.00
C LYS A 269 5.30 -19.14 11.68
N TRP A 270 6.54 -19.41 12.12
CA TRP A 270 7.18 -20.72 11.97
C TRP A 270 6.41 -21.83 12.72
N ARG A 271 5.99 -21.60 13.97
CA ARG A 271 5.21 -22.57 14.73
C ARG A 271 3.87 -22.87 14.07
N ARG A 272 3.21 -21.85 13.50
CA ARG A 272 1.98 -22.07 12.72
C ARG A 272 2.24 -23.04 11.57
N GLU A 273 3.21 -22.74 10.71
CA GLU A 273 3.49 -23.53 9.51
C GLU A 273 3.94 -24.96 9.83
N TYR A 274 4.87 -25.14 10.78
CA TYR A 274 5.53 -26.44 10.98
C TYR A 274 4.95 -27.27 12.13
N LEU A 275 4.15 -26.68 13.03
CA LEU A 275 3.59 -27.39 14.18
C LEU A 275 2.06 -27.36 14.19
N LEU A 276 1.44 -26.17 14.16
CA LEU A 276 0.00 -26.03 14.41
C LEU A 276 -0.84 -26.52 13.23
N ASP A 277 -0.56 -25.99 12.03
CA ASP A 277 -1.33 -26.30 10.84
C ASP A 277 -1.24 -27.81 10.48
N PRO A 278 -0.06 -28.46 10.50
CA PRO A 278 0.04 -29.91 10.31
C PRO A 278 -0.85 -30.71 11.28
N LEU A 279 -0.93 -30.31 12.55
CA LEU A 279 -1.81 -30.97 13.54
C LEU A 279 -3.31 -30.72 13.24
N ILE A 280 -3.67 -29.51 12.81
CA ILE A 280 -5.05 -29.15 12.41
C ILE A 280 -5.49 -29.92 11.18
N TYR A 281 -4.58 -30.15 10.22
CA TYR A 281 -4.86 -30.82 8.96
C TYR A 281 -4.74 -32.36 9.03
N LEU A 282 -4.10 -32.91 10.07
CA LEU A 282 -3.94 -34.36 10.27
C LEU A 282 -5.27 -35.14 10.26
N ARG A 283 -6.34 -34.54 10.81
CA ARG A 283 -7.65 -35.19 10.88
C ARG A 283 -8.44 -34.95 9.59
N LYS A 284 -8.90 -36.04 8.97
CA LYS A 284 -9.93 -35.97 7.93
C LYS A 284 -11.23 -35.43 8.52
N LYS A 285 -11.83 -34.44 7.87
CA LYS A 285 -13.10 -33.84 8.26
C LYS A 285 -14.10 -34.09 7.16
N VAL A 286 -15.28 -34.55 7.54
CA VAL A 286 -16.46 -34.65 6.70
C VAL A 286 -17.62 -33.96 7.41
N HIS A 287 -18.28 -33.04 6.74
CA HIS A 287 -19.39 -32.27 7.31
C HIS A 287 -20.24 -31.64 6.20
N TRP A 288 -21.36 -31.03 6.57
CA TRP A 288 -22.29 -30.43 5.61
C TRP A 288 -21.70 -29.16 5.00
N LYS A 289 -22.03 -28.90 3.73
CA LYS A 289 -21.69 -27.67 3.03
C LYS A 289 -22.10 -26.42 3.82
N ASN A 290 -23.30 -26.41 4.38
CA ASN A 290 -23.77 -25.33 5.24
C ASN A 290 -22.91 -25.14 6.49
N TYR A 291 -22.25 -26.18 7.02
CA TYR A 291 -21.36 -26.04 8.17
C TYR A 291 -20.09 -25.29 7.74
N GLU A 292 -19.52 -25.63 6.59
CA GLU A 292 -18.36 -24.94 6.01
C GLU A 292 -18.68 -23.51 5.55
N ALA A 293 -19.92 -23.25 5.14
CA ALA A 293 -20.37 -21.93 4.70
C ALA A 293 -20.96 -21.06 5.83
N SER A 294 -20.74 -21.42 7.10
CA SER A 294 -21.40 -20.74 8.21
C SER A 294 -20.48 -20.38 9.37
N TYR A 295 -19.30 -19.85 9.07
CA TYR A 295 -18.42 -19.30 10.10
C TYR A 295 -19.02 -18.05 10.75
N ASP A 296 -18.58 -17.77 11.99
CA ASP A 296 -19.00 -16.59 12.75
C ASP A 296 -17.85 -15.58 12.88
N VAL A 297 -18.14 -14.29 12.70
CA VAL A 297 -17.14 -13.21 12.86
C VAL A 297 -16.56 -13.14 14.27
N ALA A 298 -17.26 -13.66 15.29
CA ALA A 298 -16.74 -13.80 16.65
C ALA A 298 -15.45 -14.63 16.71
N GLU A 299 -15.19 -15.47 15.70
CA GLU A 299 -13.94 -16.21 15.51
C GLU A 299 -12.71 -15.29 15.40
N LEU A 300 -12.90 -14.10 14.83
CA LEU A 300 -11.85 -13.10 14.62
C LEU A 300 -11.70 -12.13 15.81
N GLN A 301 -12.56 -12.22 16.83
CA GLN A 301 -12.55 -11.27 17.95
C GLN A 301 -11.47 -11.63 18.98
N PRO A 302 -10.80 -10.64 19.62
CA PRO A 302 -10.95 -9.21 19.37
C PRO A 302 -10.29 -8.80 18.03
N ILE A 303 -11.04 -8.08 17.19
CA ILE A 303 -10.50 -7.57 15.93
C ILE A 303 -9.57 -6.38 16.19
N SER A 304 -9.84 -5.60 17.22
CA SER A 304 -9.07 -4.41 17.59
C SER A 304 -8.91 -4.33 19.10
N ASP A 305 -7.66 -4.15 19.56
CA ASP A 305 -7.25 -3.94 20.94
C ASP A 305 -6.09 -2.92 21.03
N ASP A 306 -5.60 -2.61 22.24
CA ASP A 306 -4.49 -1.66 22.46
C ASP A 306 -3.19 -2.08 21.75
N GLY A 307 -3.05 -3.36 21.42
CA GLY A 307 -1.90 -3.92 20.71
C GLY A 307 -2.03 -3.90 19.18
N GLY A 308 -3.14 -3.38 18.63
CA GLY A 308 -3.36 -3.19 17.20
C GLY A 308 -4.69 -3.74 16.68
N THR A 309 -4.91 -3.58 15.39
CA THR A 309 -6.11 -4.01 14.68
C THR A 309 -5.78 -5.02 13.59
N PHE A 310 -6.57 -6.08 13.54
CA PHE A 310 -6.56 -7.07 12.47
C PHE A 310 -7.43 -6.59 11.30
N LEU A 311 -6.84 -6.58 10.11
CA LEU A 311 -7.46 -6.06 8.91
C LEU A 311 -7.26 -7.03 7.75
N LEU A 312 -8.15 -6.90 6.77
CA LEU A 312 -8.04 -7.56 5.49
C LEU A 312 -7.61 -6.56 4.41
N GLN A 313 -6.89 -7.06 3.42
CA GLN A 313 -6.68 -6.43 2.12
C GLN A 313 -6.79 -7.54 1.08
N GLU A 314 -7.25 -7.22 -0.13
CA GLU A 314 -7.43 -8.25 -1.17
C GLU A 314 -7.14 -7.69 -2.55
N TYR A 315 -6.42 -8.49 -3.34
CA TYR A 315 -5.97 -8.15 -4.67
C TYR A 315 -6.37 -9.28 -5.63
N PHE A 316 -6.85 -8.91 -6.80
CA PHE A 316 -7.32 -9.84 -7.82
C PHE A 316 -6.41 -9.72 -9.02
N VAL A 317 -5.87 -10.84 -9.51
CA VAL A 317 -5.03 -10.85 -10.71
C VAL A 317 -5.48 -11.96 -11.65
N PRO A 318 -5.43 -11.74 -12.98
CA PRO A 318 -5.67 -12.79 -13.96
C PRO A 318 -4.85 -14.04 -13.65
N VAL A 319 -5.44 -15.21 -13.92
CA VAL A 319 -4.79 -16.52 -13.68
C VAL A 319 -3.41 -16.60 -14.34
N ALA A 320 -3.24 -16.00 -15.52
CA ALA A 320 -1.98 -16.00 -16.28
C ALA A 320 -0.85 -15.22 -15.61
N THR A 321 -1.15 -14.24 -14.76
CA THR A 321 -0.16 -13.37 -14.09
C THR A 321 0.01 -13.70 -12.61
N PHE A 322 -0.42 -14.90 -12.19
CA PHE A 322 -0.36 -15.35 -10.80
C PHE A 322 1.07 -15.26 -10.23
N ASP A 323 2.06 -15.83 -10.93
CA ASP A 323 3.44 -15.89 -10.43
C ASP A 323 4.10 -14.51 -10.38
N ASP A 324 3.92 -13.69 -11.42
CA ASP A 324 4.44 -12.32 -11.48
C ASP A 324 3.96 -11.48 -10.30
N PHE A 325 2.65 -11.54 -10.01
CA PHE A 325 2.10 -10.82 -8.87
C PHE A 325 2.58 -11.41 -7.54
N ALA A 326 2.62 -12.74 -7.41
CA ALA A 326 3.01 -13.38 -6.17
C ALA A 326 4.48 -13.09 -5.80
N ASP A 327 5.38 -13.00 -6.78
CA ASP A 327 6.76 -12.60 -6.59
C ASP A 327 6.88 -11.14 -6.16
N ARG A 328 6.17 -10.22 -6.82
CA ARG A 328 6.13 -8.80 -6.43
C ARG A 328 5.56 -8.64 -5.02
N LEU A 329 4.45 -9.32 -4.71
CA LEU A 329 3.83 -9.33 -3.40
C LEU A 329 4.80 -9.79 -2.31
N LYS A 330 5.52 -10.90 -2.54
CA LYS A 330 6.55 -11.39 -1.62
C LYS A 330 7.60 -10.31 -1.35
N GLN A 331 8.13 -9.69 -2.39
CA GLN A 331 9.17 -8.66 -2.24
C GLN A 331 8.67 -7.43 -1.49
N ILE A 332 7.46 -6.95 -1.82
CA ILE A 332 6.86 -5.77 -1.17
C ILE A 332 6.65 -6.05 0.33
N LEU A 333 6.03 -7.18 0.68
CA LEU A 333 5.75 -7.51 2.08
C LEU A 333 7.03 -7.70 2.92
N ILE A 334 8.09 -8.27 2.33
CA ILE A 334 9.40 -8.40 2.98
C ILE A 334 10.05 -7.03 3.16
N ASN A 335 10.02 -6.18 2.13
CA ASN A 335 10.65 -4.85 2.15
C ASN A 335 10.05 -3.93 3.23
N TYR A 336 8.75 -4.02 3.47
CA TYR A 336 8.05 -3.20 4.48
C TYR A 336 7.96 -3.85 5.86
N ASP A 337 8.48 -5.07 6.01
CA ASP A 337 8.33 -5.90 7.21
C ASP A 337 6.85 -5.96 7.65
N ALA A 338 5.97 -6.25 6.68
CA ALA A 338 4.54 -6.24 6.91
C ALA A 338 4.13 -7.38 7.86
N ASN A 339 3.33 -7.06 8.89
CA ASN A 339 2.87 -8.05 9.86
C ASN A 339 1.65 -8.84 9.34
N VAL A 340 1.91 -9.62 8.28
CA VAL A 340 0.93 -10.51 7.66
C VAL A 340 0.79 -11.79 8.49
N VAL A 341 -0.45 -12.15 8.77
CA VAL A 341 -0.86 -13.40 9.44
C VAL A 341 -0.93 -14.53 8.41
N ASN A 342 -1.69 -14.31 7.34
CA ASN A 342 -1.97 -15.29 6.30
C ASN A 342 -2.28 -14.59 4.97
N ILE A 343 -2.06 -15.30 3.86
CA ILE A 343 -2.60 -14.90 2.56
C ILE A 343 -3.36 -16.09 1.99
N SER A 344 -4.67 -15.96 1.82
CA SER A 344 -5.53 -17.01 1.28
C SER A 344 -5.74 -16.76 -0.20
N VAL A 345 -5.24 -17.64 -1.06
CA VAL A 345 -5.42 -17.59 -2.51
C VAL A 345 -6.70 -18.34 -2.89
N ARG A 346 -7.58 -17.68 -3.65
CA ARG A 346 -8.90 -18.22 -4.04
C ARG A 346 -9.17 -17.93 -5.51
N HIS A 347 -9.77 -18.87 -6.22
CA HIS A 347 -10.20 -18.63 -7.60
C HIS A 347 -11.58 -17.98 -7.64
N ALA A 348 -11.82 -17.08 -8.58
CA ALA A 348 -13.14 -16.53 -8.88
C ALA A 348 -13.30 -16.37 -10.41
N THR A 349 -14.47 -16.74 -10.94
CA THR A 349 -14.79 -16.53 -12.35
C THR A 349 -15.15 -15.06 -12.64
N GLY A 350 -15.06 -14.66 -13.91
CA GLY A 350 -15.41 -13.29 -14.34
C GLY A 350 -16.81 -12.80 -13.93
N ASP A 351 -16.87 -11.51 -13.62
CA ASP A 351 -18.10 -10.76 -13.36
C ASP A 351 -18.90 -10.57 -14.67
N PRO A 352 -20.23 -10.79 -14.67
CA PRO A 352 -21.06 -10.74 -15.87
C PRO A 352 -21.37 -9.33 -16.40
N GLY A 353 -20.99 -8.24 -15.71
CA GLY A 353 -21.19 -6.89 -16.24
C GLY A 353 -21.36 -5.75 -15.24
N THR A 354 -21.09 -5.97 -13.95
CA THR A 354 -21.13 -4.91 -12.95
C THR A 354 -20.14 -3.79 -13.27
N TYR A 355 -20.48 -2.57 -12.88
CA TYR A 355 -19.71 -1.38 -13.29
C TYR A 355 -18.37 -1.27 -12.56
N LEU A 356 -18.29 -1.77 -11.34
CA LEU A 356 -17.08 -1.80 -10.52
C LEU A 356 -16.61 -3.25 -10.33
N ALA A 357 -16.60 -4.01 -11.42
CA ALA A 357 -16.16 -5.40 -11.42
C ALA A 357 -14.69 -5.52 -11.00
N TRP A 358 -14.44 -6.22 -9.88
CA TRP A 358 -13.10 -6.55 -9.40
C TRP A 358 -12.51 -7.79 -10.11
N ALA A 359 -13.35 -8.68 -10.65
CA ALA A 359 -12.98 -9.79 -11.53
C ALA A 359 -13.58 -9.57 -12.92
N ARG A 360 -12.79 -9.08 -13.88
CA ARG A 360 -13.25 -8.89 -15.28
C ARG A 360 -13.15 -10.15 -16.13
N GLU A 361 -12.40 -11.12 -15.62
CA GLU A 361 -12.12 -12.43 -16.18
C GLU A 361 -11.87 -13.39 -15.01
N ASP A 362 -11.43 -14.62 -15.30
CA ASP A 362 -11.03 -15.56 -14.27
C ASP A 362 -9.76 -15.07 -13.55
N VAL A 363 -9.84 -14.94 -12.23
CA VAL A 363 -8.79 -14.36 -11.39
C VAL A 363 -8.47 -15.23 -10.20
N PHE A 364 -7.24 -15.07 -9.68
CA PHE A 364 -6.93 -15.41 -8.31
C PHE A 364 -7.04 -14.18 -7.41
N ALA A 365 -7.82 -14.32 -6.33
CA ALA A 365 -7.91 -13.39 -5.24
C ALA A 365 -6.86 -13.74 -4.16
N PHE A 366 -6.01 -12.79 -3.82
CA PHE A 366 -5.04 -12.88 -2.73
C PHE A 366 -5.62 -12.16 -1.52
N VAL A 367 -6.17 -12.91 -0.56
CA VAL A 367 -6.80 -12.35 0.64
C VAL A 367 -5.77 -12.24 1.76
N LEU A 368 -5.20 -11.05 1.96
CA LEU A 368 -4.19 -10.77 2.97
C LEU A 368 -4.87 -10.44 4.30
N TYR A 369 -4.62 -11.28 5.31
CA TYR A 369 -4.97 -10.99 6.69
C TYR A 369 -3.73 -10.51 7.44
N HIS A 370 -3.76 -9.29 7.97
CA HIS A 370 -2.62 -8.65 8.60
C HIS A 370 -3.01 -7.93 9.89
N LYS A 371 -2.02 -7.62 10.71
CA LYS A 371 -2.18 -6.79 11.90
C LYS A 371 -1.42 -5.48 11.72
N GLN A 372 -2.04 -4.36 12.02
CA GLN A 372 -1.38 -3.06 12.11
C GLN A 372 -1.59 -2.43 13.50
N GLY A 373 -0.79 -1.43 13.86
CA GLY A 373 -1.12 -0.59 15.02
C GLY A 373 -2.28 0.36 14.75
N ASN A 374 -2.71 1.08 15.78
CA ASN A 374 -3.91 1.93 15.75
C ASN A 374 -3.60 3.42 15.63
N THR A 375 -2.33 3.79 15.37
CA THR A 375 -1.95 5.19 15.23
C THR A 375 -2.06 5.65 13.77
N PRO A 376 -2.16 6.97 13.52
CA PRO A 376 -2.07 7.51 12.15
C PRO A 376 -0.77 7.11 11.44
N ALA A 377 0.34 6.98 12.16
CA ALA A 377 1.62 6.53 11.61
C ALA A 377 1.57 5.08 11.13
N ASP A 378 0.93 4.18 11.91
CA ASP A 378 0.70 2.80 11.51
C ASP A 378 -0.17 2.73 10.24
N ALA A 379 -1.23 3.53 10.19
CA ALA A 379 -2.11 3.61 9.02
C ALA A 379 -1.37 4.13 7.78
N ASN A 380 -0.48 5.12 7.92
CA ASN A 380 0.35 5.61 6.81
C ASN A 380 1.33 4.54 6.32
N ARG A 381 1.99 3.82 7.24
CA ARG A 381 2.90 2.70 6.91
C ARG A 381 2.16 1.58 6.19
N THR A 382 0.97 1.21 6.66
CA THR A 382 0.09 0.25 5.98
C THR A 382 -0.32 0.77 4.60
N GLY A 383 -0.68 2.05 4.52
CA GLY A 383 -1.01 2.71 3.27
C GLY A 383 0.07 2.59 2.21
N ALA A 384 1.35 2.75 2.58
CA ALA A 384 2.46 2.71 1.64
C ALA A 384 2.58 1.34 0.93
N TRP A 385 2.66 0.24 1.69
CA TRP A 385 2.81 -1.08 1.06
C TRP A 385 1.52 -1.58 0.41
N THR A 386 0.34 -1.19 0.91
CA THR A 386 -0.93 -1.52 0.24
C THR A 386 -1.08 -0.80 -1.10
N ARG A 387 -0.64 0.45 -1.22
CA ARG A 387 -0.58 1.16 -2.50
C ARG A 387 0.42 0.52 -3.45
N GLU A 388 1.58 0.07 -2.98
CA GLU A 388 2.55 -0.64 -3.84
C GLU A 388 1.99 -1.97 -4.35
N LEU A 389 1.31 -2.75 -3.49
CA LEU A 389 0.59 -3.96 -3.90
C LEU A 389 -0.55 -3.64 -4.88
N THR A 390 -1.26 -2.54 -4.67
CA THR A 390 -2.32 -2.08 -5.58
C THR A 390 -1.75 -1.80 -6.98
N SER A 391 -0.64 -1.06 -7.07
CA SER A 391 0.05 -0.84 -8.35
C SER A 391 0.50 -2.16 -8.97
N ALA A 392 1.09 -3.06 -8.19
CA ALA A 392 1.54 -4.36 -8.70
C ALA A 392 0.38 -5.20 -9.26
N ALA A 393 -0.78 -5.22 -8.60
CA ALA A 393 -1.98 -5.91 -9.08
C ALA A 393 -2.49 -5.29 -10.39
N ILE A 394 -2.58 -3.96 -10.46
CA ILE A 394 -3.01 -3.23 -11.67
C ILE A 394 -2.05 -3.47 -12.84
N GLU A 395 -0.74 -3.48 -12.60
CA GLU A 395 0.29 -3.77 -13.60
C GLU A 395 0.22 -5.21 -14.13
N CYS A 396 -0.29 -6.15 -13.31
CA CYS A 396 -0.61 -7.51 -13.74
C CYS A 396 -1.97 -7.63 -14.45
N GLY A 397 -2.62 -6.51 -14.80
CA GLY A 397 -3.96 -6.50 -15.42
C GLY A 397 -5.12 -6.72 -14.43
N GLY A 398 -4.82 -6.76 -13.14
CA GLY A 398 -5.75 -7.03 -12.06
C GLY A 398 -6.44 -5.79 -11.46
N SER A 399 -6.93 -5.96 -10.25
CA SER A 399 -7.62 -4.95 -9.43
C SER A 399 -7.40 -5.22 -7.92
N TYR A 400 -8.03 -4.43 -7.06
CA TYR A 400 -7.99 -4.56 -5.60
C TYR A 400 -9.37 -4.34 -5.01
N TYR A 401 -9.66 -4.95 -3.87
CA TYR A 401 -11.00 -4.94 -3.30
C TYR A 401 -11.31 -3.65 -2.52
N LEU A 402 -12.49 -3.06 -2.71
CA LEU A 402 -12.88 -1.78 -2.08
C LEU A 402 -13.51 -1.85 -0.67
N PRO A 403 -13.85 -3.00 -0.03
CA PRO A 403 -14.46 -2.99 1.31
C PRO A 403 -13.45 -2.84 2.46
N TYR A 404 -12.17 -2.64 2.17
CA TYR A 404 -11.10 -2.52 3.17
C TYR A 404 -10.60 -1.08 3.30
N GLN A 405 -9.45 -0.86 3.94
CA GLN A 405 -8.93 0.50 4.15
C GLN A 405 -8.71 1.21 2.82
N ASN A 406 -9.24 2.42 2.70
CA ASN A 406 -9.21 3.22 1.48
C ASN A 406 -7.86 3.89 1.27
N HIS A 407 -6.79 3.11 1.05
CA HIS A 407 -5.44 3.62 0.87
C HIS A 407 -5.10 3.98 -0.59
N ALA A 408 -5.68 3.28 -1.57
CA ALA A 408 -5.41 3.47 -3.00
C ALA A 408 -5.69 4.91 -3.48
N THR A 409 -4.89 5.44 -4.41
CA THR A 409 -5.09 6.79 -4.96
C THR A 409 -6.29 6.83 -5.92
N ALA A 410 -6.78 8.03 -6.25
CA ALA A 410 -7.83 8.20 -7.27
C ALA A 410 -7.40 7.66 -8.64
N GLU A 411 -6.11 7.80 -9.00
CA GLU A 411 -5.55 7.23 -10.22
C GLU A 411 -5.50 5.70 -10.19
N GLN A 412 -5.10 5.11 -9.06
CA GLN A 412 -5.12 3.66 -8.89
C GLN A 412 -6.55 3.12 -8.99
N PHE A 413 -7.51 3.81 -8.38
CA PHE A 413 -8.93 3.46 -8.50
C PHE A 413 -9.42 3.50 -9.95
N SER A 414 -9.14 4.58 -10.70
CA SER A 414 -9.61 4.72 -12.08
C SER A 414 -8.99 3.67 -13.02
N ARG A 415 -7.73 3.30 -12.81
CA ARG A 415 -7.05 2.23 -13.56
C ARG A 415 -7.58 0.83 -13.21
N ALA A 416 -7.84 0.58 -11.93
CA ALA A 416 -8.38 -0.69 -11.45
C ALA A 416 -9.84 -0.91 -11.90
N TYR A 417 -10.62 0.17 -11.99
CA TYR A 417 -12.06 0.16 -12.31
C TYR A 417 -12.37 1.04 -13.53
N PRO A 418 -12.09 0.58 -14.76
CA PRO A 418 -12.17 1.41 -15.97
C PRO A 418 -13.57 1.92 -16.28
N ARG A 419 -14.62 1.22 -15.83
CA ARG A 419 -16.02 1.63 -16.01
C ARG A 419 -16.56 2.52 -14.88
N ALA A 420 -15.72 2.95 -13.94
CA ALA A 420 -16.11 3.87 -12.88
C ALA A 420 -16.66 5.21 -13.42
N GLY A 421 -16.14 5.68 -14.56
CA GLY A 421 -16.67 6.87 -15.23
C GLY A 421 -18.13 6.73 -15.66
N GLU A 422 -18.52 5.56 -16.18
CA GLU A 422 -19.91 5.26 -16.52
C GLU A 422 -20.80 5.19 -15.26
N PHE A 423 -20.28 4.61 -14.18
CA PHE A 423 -20.98 4.54 -12.88
C PHE A 423 -21.28 5.93 -12.34
N PHE A 424 -20.29 6.82 -12.33
CA PHE A 424 -20.48 8.20 -11.85
C PHE A 424 -21.36 9.03 -12.79
N ALA A 425 -21.34 8.77 -14.10
CA ALA A 425 -22.28 9.38 -15.04
C ALA A 425 -23.73 8.99 -14.72
N LEU A 426 -23.97 7.70 -14.45
CA LEU A 426 -25.29 7.22 -14.03
C LEU A 426 -25.69 7.81 -12.67
N LYS A 427 -24.75 7.90 -11.71
CA LYS A 427 -25.01 8.54 -10.41
C LYS A 427 -25.48 9.98 -10.56
N ARG A 428 -24.88 10.77 -11.45
CA ARG A 428 -25.30 12.16 -11.70
C ARG A 428 -26.72 12.27 -12.25
N VAL A 429 -27.21 11.25 -12.96
CA VAL A 429 -28.58 11.20 -13.46
C VAL A 429 -29.56 10.80 -12.34
N LEU A 430 -29.27 9.73 -11.61
CA LEU A 430 -30.18 9.18 -10.59
C LEU A 430 -30.15 9.94 -9.26
N ASP A 431 -29.02 10.57 -8.94
CA ASP A 431 -28.79 11.35 -7.72
C ASP A 431 -28.02 12.65 -8.05
N PRO A 432 -28.66 13.64 -8.73
CA PRO A 432 -27.99 14.85 -9.19
C PRO A 432 -27.38 15.70 -8.08
N LYS A 433 -27.89 15.57 -6.85
CA LYS A 433 -27.40 16.28 -5.66
C LYS A 433 -26.34 15.48 -4.89
N SER A 434 -25.94 14.31 -5.39
CA SER A 434 -24.98 13.41 -4.74
C SER A 434 -25.31 13.18 -3.25
N ARG A 435 -26.57 12.84 -2.96
CA ARG A 435 -27.06 12.60 -1.59
C ARG A 435 -26.60 11.24 -1.06
N LEU A 436 -26.57 10.19 -1.88
CA LEU A 436 -26.04 8.89 -1.45
C LEU A 436 -24.51 8.97 -1.39
N ARG A 437 -23.96 9.05 -0.18
CA ARG A 437 -22.53 9.26 0.08
C ARG A 437 -22.00 8.29 1.12
N ASN A 438 -20.71 8.05 1.05
CA ASN A 438 -19.93 7.39 2.06
C ASN A 438 -18.45 7.75 1.93
N VAL A 439 -17.62 7.31 2.88
CA VAL A 439 -16.16 7.54 2.87
C VAL A 439 -15.48 7.12 1.56
N LEU A 440 -15.99 6.07 0.88
CA LEU A 440 -15.43 5.61 -0.40
C LEU A 440 -15.71 6.62 -1.53
N TRP A 441 -16.95 7.11 -1.61
CA TRP A 441 -17.38 8.07 -2.63
C TRP A 441 -16.89 9.48 -2.37
N ASP A 442 -16.77 9.88 -1.11
CA ASP A 442 -16.10 11.14 -0.74
C ASP A 442 -14.66 11.17 -1.26
N LYS A 443 -13.99 10.02 -1.33
CA LYS A 443 -12.64 9.91 -1.85
C LYS A 443 -12.56 9.89 -3.38
N TYR A 444 -13.37 9.07 -4.05
CA TYR A 444 -13.21 8.78 -5.47
C TYR A 444 -14.18 9.52 -6.39
N ASN A 445 -15.20 10.17 -5.85
CA ASN A 445 -16.13 11.04 -6.57
C ASN A 445 -16.53 12.22 -5.66
N PRO A 446 -15.55 13.07 -5.26
CA PRO A 446 -15.79 14.19 -4.36
C PRO A 446 -16.74 15.21 -5.00
N THR A 447 -17.50 15.93 -4.17
CA THR A 447 -18.29 17.08 -4.61
C THR A 447 -17.38 18.30 -4.83
N GLU A 448 -17.69 19.16 -5.80
CA GLU A 448 -16.86 20.31 -6.26
C GLU A 448 -16.38 21.29 -5.16
N SER A 449 -16.86 21.19 -3.92
CA SER A 449 -16.49 22.05 -2.79
C SER A 449 -15.26 21.61 -1.98
N GLU A 450 -14.60 20.49 -2.31
CA GLU A 450 -13.55 19.89 -1.47
C GLU A 450 -12.25 19.56 -2.24
N GLU A 451 -11.82 20.38 -3.20
CA GLU A 451 -10.42 20.32 -3.64
C GLU A 451 -9.54 21.10 -2.64
N PRO A 452 -8.69 20.46 -1.83
CA PRO A 452 -7.70 21.20 -1.06
C PRO A 452 -6.75 21.90 -2.03
N GLU A 453 -6.44 23.18 -1.77
CA GLU A 453 -5.43 23.95 -2.49
C GLU A 453 -4.15 23.11 -2.59
N ARG A 454 -3.81 22.69 -3.82
CA ARG A 454 -2.79 21.66 -4.05
C ARG A 454 -1.36 22.10 -3.71
N HIS A 455 -1.11 23.41 -3.52
CA HIS A 455 0.21 23.94 -3.19
C HIS A 455 0.11 25.14 -2.25
N GLY A 456 0.54 24.94 -1.00
CA GLY A 456 0.81 26.02 -0.06
C GLY A 456 2.25 26.52 -0.13
N PRO A 457 2.62 27.54 0.64
CA PRO A 457 3.99 28.10 0.66
C PRO A 457 5.04 27.20 1.33
N SER A 458 4.63 26.06 1.92
CA SER A 458 5.51 25.14 2.65
C SER A 458 5.75 23.88 1.83
N GLU A 459 7.01 23.60 1.50
CA GLU A 459 7.42 22.40 0.78
C GLU A 459 7.15 21.14 1.62
N PHE A 460 7.37 21.20 2.95
CA PHE A 460 7.07 20.08 3.85
C PHE A 460 5.58 19.71 3.79
N ARG A 461 4.68 20.70 3.80
CA ARG A 461 3.24 20.46 3.72
C ARG A 461 2.82 19.96 2.35
N ASN A 462 3.42 20.45 1.27
CA ASN A 462 3.13 19.97 -0.08
C ASN A 462 3.54 18.48 -0.22
N VAL A 463 4.71 18.11 0.30
CA VAL A 463 5.22 16.72 0.27
C VAL A 463 4.42 15.79 1.20
N LEU A 464 4.21 16.17 2.46
CA LEU A 464 3.52 15.32 3.45
C LEU A 464 1.99 15.33 3.30
N GLY A 465 1.43 16.40 2.74
CA GLY A 465 0.01 16.50 2.40
C GLY A 465 -0.37 15.73 1.15
N ASN A 466 0.60 15.39 0.29
CA ASN A 466 0.39 14.54 -0.88
C ASN A 466 0.82 13.09 -0.60
N THR A 467 -0.12 12.16 -0.70
CA THR A 467 0.12 10.74 -0.39
C THR A 467 1.26 10.11 -1.21
N HIS A 468 1.41 10.47 -2.49
CA HIS A 468 2.48 9.92 -3.33
C HIS A 468 3.86 10.36 -2.84
N TRP A 469 4.02 11.65 -2.54
CA TRP A 469 5.29 12.22 -2.09
C TRP A 469 5.62 11.84 -0.65
N ALA A 470 4.60 11.73 0.22
CA ALA A 470 4.73 11.22 1.57
C ALA A 470 5.27 9.78 1.60
N ASP A 471 4.77 8.89 0.73
CA ASP A 471 5.28 7.52 0.62
C ASP A 471 6.73 7.46 0.14
N ARG A 472 7.07 8.29 -0.84
CA ARG A 472 8.45 8.42 -1.32
C ARG A 472 9.37 8.94 -0.22
N LEU A 473 8.92 9.88 0.61
CA LEU A 473 9.68 10.37 1.76
C LEU A 473 9.87 9.24 2.78
N TYR A 474 8.82 8.50 3.11
CA TYR A 474 8.94 7.34 4.00
C TYR A 474 9.95 6.31 3.46
N ARG A 475 9.92 6.03 2.15
CA ARG A 475 10.87 5.14 1.49
C ARG A 475 12.31 5.65 1.58
N PHE A 476 12.52 6.96 1.42
CA PHE A 476 13.83 7.60 1.58
C PHE A 476 14.39 7.34 2.99
N LEU A 477 13.56 7.48 4.03
CA LEU A 477 13.94 7.20 5.41
C LEU A 477 14.25 5.71 5.68
N GLN A 478 13.69 4.80 4.88
CA GLN A 478 13.96 3.35 4.99
C GLN A 478 15.25 2.92 4.29
N VAL A 479 15.53 3.49 3.11
CA VAL A 479 16.57 2.97 2.20
C VAL A 479 17.83 3.84 2.23
N VAL A 480 17.68 5.15 2.37
CA VAL A 480 18.77 6.13 2.23
C VAL A 480 19.13 6.73 3.59
N PHE A 481 18.16 7.29 4.31
CA PHE A 481 18.40 8.02 5.56
C PHE A 481 18.06 7.21 6.81
N THR A 482 18.91 6.24 7.14
CA THR A 482 18.66 5.27 8.21
C THR A 482 19.30 5.65 9.56
N LEU A 483 19.54 6.95 9.80
CA LEU A 483 20.11 7.45 11.06
C LEU A 483 19.15 7.29 12.25
N TYR A 484 17.85 7.38 11.96
CA TYR A 484 16.75 7.21 12.92
C TYR A 484 15.87 6.04 12.51
N GLU A 485 15.04 5.55 13.43
CA GLU A 485 13.95 4.63 13.07
C GLU A 485 12.98 5.38 12.15
N SER A 486 12.81 4.89 10.91
CA SER A 486 12.07 5.60 9.85
C SER A 486 10.64 5.95 10.26
N GLU A 487 9.98 5.08 11.02
CA GLU A 487 8.64 5.28 11.58
C GLU A 487 8.55 6.49 12.51
N LYS A 488 9.49 6.60 13.46
CA LYS A 488 9.49 7.69 14.45
C LYS A 488 9.80 9.02 13.79
N LEU A 489 10.77 9.04 12.87
CA LEU A 489 11.14 10.26 12.17
C LEU A 489 10.03 10.72 11.21
N PHE A 490 9.42 9.81 10.45
CA PHE A 490 8.30 10.16 9.58
C PHE A 490 7.10 10.68 10.37
N THR A 491 6.78 10.05 11.51
CA THR A 491 5.70 10.51 12.39
C THR A 491 5.95 11.92 12.92
N LEU A 492 7.20 12.21 13.32
CA LEU A 492 7.59 13.54 13.77
C LEU A 492 7.41 14.57 12.66
N LEU A 493 7.85 14.25 11.44
CA LEU A 493 7.71 15.09 10.25
C LEU A 493 6.23 15.36 9.90
N ASP A 494 5.41 14.32 9.76
CA ASP A 494 3.97 14.43 9.47
C ASP A 494 3.23 15.23 10.56
N THR A 495 3.52 14.96 11.83
CA THR A 495 2.92 15.71 12.95
C THR A 495 3.31 17.19 12.93
N ALA A 496 4.57 17.49 12.65
CA ALA A 496 5.05 18.87 12.54
C ALA A 496 4.37 19.60 11.37
N ALA A 497 4.29 18.97 10.19
CA ALA A 497 3.68 19.57 9.00
C ALA A 497 2.17 19.80 9.14
N ARG A 498 1.47 18.97 9.92
CA ARG A 498 0.06 19.21 10.26
C ARG A 498 -0.13 20.36 11.27
N ARG A 499 0.85 20.58 12.14
CA ARG A 499 0.79 21.57 13.23
C ARG A 499 1.18 22.97 12.79
N PHE A 500 2.21 23.10 11.95
CA PHE A 500 2.76 24.38 11.52
C PHE A 500 2.48 24.65 10.04
N THR A 501 2.56 25.91 9.63
CA THR A 501 2.18 26.36 8.28
C THR A 501 3.36 26.67 7.36
N ASP A 502 4.55 26.86 7.91
CA ASP A 502 5.78 27.25 7.23
C ASP A 502 6.94 26.28 7.52
N ASP A 503 7.89 26.19 6.59
CA ASP A 503 8.99 25.22 6.66
C ASP A 503 9.96 25.49 7.81
N GLU A 504 10.18 26.76 8.18
CA GLU A 504 11.07 27.13 9.30
C GLU A 504 10.55 26.56 10.63
N SER A 505 9.27 26.79 10.92
CA SER A 505 8.62 26.31 12.14
C SER A 505 8.59 24.78 12.20
N ILE A 506 8.33 24.13 11.06
CA ILE A 506 8.37 22.66 10.93
C ILE A 506 9.78 22.15 11.23
N TYR A 507 10.80 22.69 10.56
CA TYR A 507 12.19 22.28 10.70
C TYR A 507 12.69 22.46 12.15
N LYS A 508 12.48 23.64 12.75
CA LYS A 508 12.89 23.94 14.12
C LYS A 508 12.20 23.02 15.13
N HIS A 509 10.92 22.70 14.91
CA HIS A 509 10.21 21.73 15.75
C HIS A 509 10.81 20.33 15.64
N VAL A 510 11.04 19.85 14.41
CA VAL A 510 11.65 18.53 14.17
C VAL A 510 13.00 18.45 14.86
N LEU A 511 13.90 19.42 14.62
CA LEU A 511 15.23 19.50 15.21
C LEU A 511 15.18 19.42 16.74
N ALA A 512 14.26 20.13 17.39
CA ALA A 512 14.09 20.13 18.83
C ALA A 512 13.60 18.77 19.40
N GLN A 513 12.88 17.97 18.62
CA GLN A 513 12.34 16.67 19.05
C GLN A 513 13.23 15.48 18.67
N LEU A 514 14.20 15.64 17.76
CA LEU A 514 15.12 14.58 17.35
C LEU A 514 15.82 13.86 18.52
N PRO A 515 16.24 14.52 19.62
CA PRO A 515 16.85 13.83 20.76
C PRO A 515 15.94 12.75 21.39
N GLN A 516 14.61 12.91 21.31
CA GLN A 516 13.66 11.99 21.93
C GLN A 516 13.48 10.69 21.14
N ILE A 517 13.63 10.76 19.81
CA ILE A 517 13.51 9.61 18.91
C ILE A 517 14.87 8.95 18.61
N ARG A 518 15.94 9.46 19.21
CA ARG A 518 17.31 8.96 19.06
C ARG A 518 17.42 7.52 19.59
N PRO A 519 17.91 6.56 18.80
CA PRO A 519 18.05 5.18 19.24
C PRO A 519 19.02 5.04 20.43
N LYS A 520 18.61 4.32 21.49
CA LYS A 520 19.40 4.14 22.74
C LYS A 520 20.76 3.42 22.57
N ARG A 521 21.07 2.83 21.40
CA ARG A 521 22.34 2.16 21.08
C ARG A 521 22.85 2.63 19.71
N GLN A 522 23.51 3.78 19.69
CA GLN A 522 23.67 4.60 18.49
C GLN A 522 24.79 4.16 17.53
N LEU A 523 25.92 3.63 18.00
CA LEU A 523 27.08 3.43 17.12
C LEU A 523 27.07 2.10 16.35
N THR A 524 26.77 0.96 16.96
CA THR A 524 27.18 -0.33 16.38
C THR A 524 26.15 -1.04 15.52
N ARG A 525 24.84 -0.71 15.61
CA ARG A 525 23.78 -1.57 15.01
C ARG A 525 23.12 -1.05 13.73
N HIS A 526 23.06 0.28 13.51
CA HIS A 526 22.33 0.86 12.35
C HIS A 526 23.16 1.88 11.55
N VAL A 527 23.83 2.83 12.22
CA VAL A 527 24.57 3.92 11.57
C VAL A 527 25.83 3.43 10.84
N LEU A 528 26.68 2.64 11.51
CA LEU A 528 27.92 2.11 10.93
C LEU A 528 27.68 1.18 9.73
N PRO A 529 26.73 0.21 9.78
CA PRO A 529 26.37 -0.60 8.62
C PRO A 529 25.82 0.22 7.46
N ALA A 530 24.97 1.23 7.71
CA ALA A 530 24.40 2.07 6.67
C ALA A 530 25.45 2.93 5.95
N ILE A 531 26.32 3.60 6.71
CA ILE A 531 27.45 4.36 6.16
C ILE A 531 28.37 3.45 5.35
N ARG A 532 28.69 2.25 5.85
CA ARG A 532 29.49 1.26 5.10
C ARG A 532 28.81 0.83 3.81
N LYS A 533 27.50 0.52 3.86
CA LYS A 533 26.71 0.13 2.69
C LYS A 533 26.67 1.24 1.64
N GLN A 534 26.43 2.48 2.05
CA GLN A 534 26.43 3.64 1.16
C GLN A 534 27.77 3.78 0.44
N LYS A 535 28.89 3.71 1.17
CA LYS A 535 30.23 3.76 0.58
C LYS A 535 30.50 2.60 -0.39
N GLN A 536 30.10 1.38 -0.03
CA GLN A 536 30.28 0.19 -0.85
C GLN A 536 29.47 0.27 -2.15
N VAL A 537 28.21 0.71 -2.07
CA VAL A 537 27.36 0.92 -3.24
C VAL A 537 28.01 1.95 -4.16
N LEU A 538 28.38 3.12 -3.63
CA LEU A 538 28.95 4.19 -4.45
C LEU A 538 30.28 3.79 -5.08
N ALA A 539 31.20 3.22 -4.30
CA ALA A 539 32.50 2.80 -4.82
C ALA A 539 32.38 1.65 -5.85
N GLY A 540 31.43 0.73 -5.64
CA GLY A 540 31.09 -0.32 -6.60
C GLY A 540 30.49 0.23 -7.91
N GLN A 541 29.61 1.23 -7.83
CA GLN A 541 29.05 1.93 -8.99
C GLN A 541 30.12 2.73 -9.74
N THR A 542 30.96 3.48 -9.04
CA THR A 542 32.08 4.21 -9.65
C THR A 542 33.03 3.24 -10.36
N LYS A 543 33.36 2.09 -9.76
CA LYS A 543 34.16 1.04 -10.40
C LYS A 543 33.48 0.49 -11.66
N SER A 544 32.17 0.24 -11.61
CA SER A 544 31.46 -0.37 -12.74
C SER A 544 31.34 0.54 -13.96
N ILE A 545 31.34 1.87 -13.76
CA ILE A 545 31.37 2.84 -14.85
C ILE A 545 32.80 3.11 -15.35
N LEU A 546 33.81 3.15 -14.48
CA LEU A 546 35.22 3.37 -14.86
C LEU A 546 35.91 2.11 -15.45
N ARG A 547 35.18 1.25 -16.19
CA ARG A 547 35.70 -0.04 -16.73
C ARG A 547 37.15 0.12 -17.23
N ASP A 548 38.05 -0.70 -16.68
CA ASP A 548 39.51 -0.76 -16.95
C ASP A 548 40.45 0.14 -16.12
N ALA A 549 39.95 1.00 -15.23
CA ALA A 549 40.80 1.80 -14.33
C ALA A 549 41.35 0.96 -13.14
N GLY A 550 42.49 0.29 -13.31
CA GLY A 550 43.19 -0.34 -12.18
C GLY A 550 44.03 0.64 -11.34
N ILE A 551 44.53 1.70 -11.98
CA ILE A 551 45.44 2.69 -11.41
C ILE A 551 44.96 4.08 -11.82
N VAL A 552 44.91 5.01 -10.86
CA VAL A 552 44.53 6.41 -11.08
C VAL A 552 45.64 7.30 -10.52
N ASN A 553 46.32 8.07 -11.38
CA ASN A 553 47.39 9.00 -11.00
C ASN A 553 46.82 10.41 -10.82
N GLY A 554 46.61 10.80 -9.58
CA GLY A 554 46.01 12.08 -9.22
C GLY A 554 44.48 11.97 -9.09
N TYR A 555 43.98 12.23 -7.88
CA TYR A 555 42.56 12.15 -7.53
C TYR A 555 42.12 13.35 -6.71
N LEU A 556 40.92 13.86 -7.00
CA LEU A 556 40.23 14.88 -6.20
C LEU A 556 38.80 14.43 -5.85
N GLU A 557 38.46 14.49 -4.57
CA GLU A 557 37.07 14.39 -4.09
C GLU A 557 36.54 15.78 -3.77
N ILE A 558 35.45 16.19 -4.42
CA ILE A 558 34.77 17.48 -4.22
C ILE A 558 33.51 17.26 -3.38
N GLY A 559 33.34 18.09 -2.35
CA GLY A 559 32.16 18.13 -1.50
C GLY A 559 32.17 17.16 -0.32
N SER A 560 33.32 16.57 -0.01
CA SER A 560 33.50 15.81 1.22
C SER A 560 34.96 15.71 1.65
N THR A 561 35.17 15.56 2.95
CA THR A 561 36.50 15.48 3.58
C THR A 561 37.16 14.09 3.51
N GLY A 562 37.03 13.42 2.36
CA GLY A 562 37.58 12.09 2.13
C GLY A 562 36.68 10.95 2.61
N PHE A 563 35.37 11.16 2.55
CA PHE A 563 34.37 10.20 3.02
C PHE A 563 34.38 8.92 2.18
N TYR A 564 34.57 9.04 0.86
CA TYR A 564 34.49 7.90 -0.06
C TYR A 564 35.86 7.30 -0.42
N VAL A 565 36.94 8.09 -0.29
CA VAL A 565 38.33 7.70 -0.59
C VAL A 565 38.68 6.30 -0.08
N GLY A 566 38.44 6.01 1.20
CA GLY A 566 38.88 4.74 1.80
C GLY A 566 38.22 3.50 1.21
N GLU A 567 36.95 3.59 0.79
CA GLU A 567 36.27 2.47 0.13
C GLU A 567 36.68 2.39 -1.34
N LEU A 568 36.83 3.55 -2.00
CA LEU A 568 37.28 3.62 -3.38
C LEU A 568 38.69 3.01 -3.57
N GLN A 569 39.59 3.21 -2.61
CA GLN A 569 40.93 2.60 -2.59
C GLN A 569 40.93 1.06 -2.53
N LYS A 570 39.81 0.42 -2.15
CA LYS A 570 39.66 -1.04 -2.22
C LYS A 570 39.37 -1.53 -3.64
N HIS A 571 38.93 -0.63 -4.51
CA HIS A 571 38.50 -0.93 -5.87
C HIS A 571 39.46 -0.35 -6.92
N LEU A 572 40.14 0.76 -6.62
CA LEU A 572 41.05 1.50 -7.50
C LEU A 572 42.37 1.80 -6.79
N MET A 573 43.52 1.69 -7.46
CA MET A 573 44.80 2.13 -6.91
C MET A 573 44.99 3.64 -7.13
N LEU A 574 44.61 4.46 -6.14
CA LEU A 574 44.78 5.92 -6.15
C LEU A 574 46.22 6.32 -5.80
N LYS A 575 46.98 6.81 -6.79
CA LYS A 575 48.33 7.36 -6.61
C LYS A 575 48.28 8.88 -6.41
N PRO A 576 49.25 9.46 -5.67
CA PRO A 576 49.31 10.91 -5.45
C PRO A 576 49.35 11.73 -6.76
N PRO A 577 48.89 13.01 -6.74
CA PRO A 577 48.33 13.71 -5.58
C PRO A 577 46.94 13.19 -5.20
N LEU A 578 46.69 13.04 -3.89
CA LEU A 578 45.37 12.69 -3.35
C LEU A 578 44.83 13.95 -2.68
N LEU A 579 43.74 14.49 -3.21
CA LEU A 579 43.18 15.78 -2.80
C LEU A 579 41.72 15.61 -2.35
N VAL A 580 41.32 16.40 -1.37
CA VAL A 580 39.92 16.50 -0.92
C VAL A 580 39.55 17.97 -0.80
N MET A 581 38.36 18.34 -1.25
CA MET A 581 37.90 19.72 -1.32
C MET A 581 36.50 19.84 -0.73
N ASP A 582 36.33 20.72 0.24
CA ASP A 582 35.06 20.93 0.94
C ASP A 582 35.02 22.34 1.57
N GLN A 583 33.83 22.82 1.94
CA GLN A 583 33.65 24.13 2.60
C GLN A 583 34.27 24.19 4.00
N GLN A 584 34.42 23.04 4.66
CA GLN A 584 34.98 22.93 5.99
C GLN A 584 36.13 21.94 6.05
N ALA A 585 37.21 22.32 6.71
CA ALA A 585 38.37 21.46 6.90
C ALA A 585 38.00 20.21 7.74
N PRO A 586 38.60 19.04 7.45
CA PRO A 586 38.29 17.81 8.16
C PRO A 586 38.54 17.91 9.66
N GLY A 587 37.49 17.72 10.45
CA GLY A 587 37.58 17.63 11.90
C GLY A 587 38.27 16.35 12.41
N TYR A 588 38.50 16.35 13.72
CA TYR A 588 39.05 15.22 14.50
C TYR A 588 38.07 14.72 15.57
N THR A 589 36.78 15.08 15.47
CA THR A 589 35.78 14.53 16.38
C THR A 589 35.64 13.02 16.16
N PRO A 590 35.17 12.25 17.15
CA PRO A 590 34.89 10.83 16.96
C PRO A 590 33.96 10.54 15.78
N ALA A 591 32.99 11.44 15.50
CA ALA A 591 32.11 11.34 14.35
C ALA A 591 32.88 11.49 13.03
N ASP A 592 33.80 12.45 12.93
CA ASP A 592 34.63 12.66 11.74
C ASP A 592 35.55 11.47 11.47
N ILE A 593 36.14 10.90 12.53
CA ILE A 593 37.01 9.73 12.42
C ILE A 593 36.22 8.49 11.93
N VAL A 594 35.00 8.30 12.42
CA VAL A 594 34.11 7.20 11.96
C VAL A 594 33.64 7.45 10.52
N LYS A 595 33.21 8.66 10.19
CA LYS A 595 32.83 9.07 8.83
C LYS A 595 33.98 8.90 7.85
N ARG A 596 35.22 9.20 8.25
CA ARG A 596 36.43 9.00 7.43
C ARG A 596 36.93 7.54 7.43
N GLY A 597 36.66 6.79 8.48
CA GLY A 597 37.12 5.41 8.67
C GLY A 597 38.57 5.26 9.13
N ARG A 598 39.26 6.39 9.43
CA ARG A 598 40.63 6.42 9.98
C ARG A 598 40.91 7.74 10.71
N VAL A 599 41.82 7.69 11.68
CA VAL A 599 42.21 8.87 12.48
C VAL A 599 42.91 9.91 11.62
N ARG A 600 43.92 9.51 10.84
CA ARG A 600 44.67 10.42 9.94
C ARG A 600 43.82 10.81 8.73
N GLN A 601 43.85 12.08 8.34
CA GLN A 601 43.15 12.62 7.17
C GLN A 601 43.62 11.95 5.85
N TYR A 602 42.74 11.91 4.85
CA TYR A 602 43.10 11.51 3.49
C TYR A 602 43.58 12.71 2.69
N GLY A 603 44.73 12.56 2.04
CA GLY A 603 45.20 13.55 1.07
C GLY A 603 45.49 14.93 1.64
N THR A 604 45.61 15.89 0.74
CA THR A 604 45.73 17.32 1.04
C THR A 604 44.36 17.97 0.94
N PHE A 605 43.98 18.73 1.97
CA PHE A 605 42.73 19.50 1.98
C PHE A 605 42.88 20.79 1.17
N ILE A 606 41.87 21.09 0.36
CA ILE A 606 41.72 22.34 -0.39
C ILE A 606 40.39 22.97 0.02
N ASP A 607 40.38 24.27 0.27
CA ASP A 607 39.13 25.00 0.51
C ASP A 607 38.30 25.07 -0.80
N LEU A 608 37.02 24.73 -0.73
CA LEU A 608 36.11 24.84 -1.87
C LEU A 608 35.81 26.31 -2.22
N ASP A 609 35.96 27.22 -1.27
CA ASP A 609 35.81 28.68 -1.44
C ASP A 609 34.52 29.04 -2.19
N ASP A 610 33.39 28.48 -1.76
CA ASP A 610 32.09 28.72 -2.37
C ASP A 610 32.08 28.49 -3.90
N TYR A 611 32.69 27.38 -4.32
CA TYR A 611 32.83 26.97 -5.72
C TYR A 611 33.56 28.01 -6.58
N ALA A 612 34.44 28.83 -5.99
CA ALA A 612 35.33 29.68 -6.76
C ALA A 612 36.22 28.83 -7.70
N PRO A 613 36.65 29.37 -8.86
CA PRO A 613 37.53 28.64 -9.76
C PRO A 613 38.79 28.18 -9.05
N ILE A 614 39.07 26.87 -9.13
CA ILE A 614 40.24 26.27 -8.51
C ILE A 614 41.49 27.00 -9.03
N SER A 615 42.33 27.51 -8.15
CA SER A 615 43.54 28.24 -8.54
C SER A 615 44.63 27.29 -9.06
N SER A 616 45.50 27.78 -9.95
CA SER A 616 46.65 27.01 -10.45
C SER A 616 47.72 26.76 -9.38
N SER A 617 47.76 27.59 -8.33
CA SER A 617 48.64 27.39 -7.17
C SER A 617 48.12 26.30 -6.22
N ALA A 618 46.81 26.10 -6.14
CA ALA A 618 46.20 25.04 -5.33
C ALA A 618 46.30 23.66 -6.02
N ILE A 619 45.94 23.60 -7.31
CA ILE A 619 45.99 22.36 -8.10
C ILE A 619 46.55 22.68 -9.50
N GLY A 620 47.66 22.02 -9.84
CA GLY A 620 48.34 22.19 -11.11
C GLY A 620 47.51 21.73 -12.32
N ASP A 621 47.77 22.34 -13.47
CA ASP A 621 47.13 21.99 -14.73
C ASP A 621 47.44 20.55 -15.12
N SER A 622 46.42 19.83 -15.62
CA SER A 622 46.56 18.45 -16.09
C SER A 622 47.28 17.50 -15.13
N SER A 623 47.01 17.67 -13.83
CA SER A 623 47.67 16.92 -12.75
C SER A 623 46.86 15.73 -12.23
N LEU A 624 45.56 15.65 -12.56
CA LEU A 624 44.64 14.62 -12.07
C LEU A 624 44.11 13.73 -13.20
N GLU A 625 43.77 12.49 -12.87
CA GLU A 625 43.09 11.54 -13.78
C GLU A 625 41.63 11.29 -13.41
N LEU A 626 41.25 11.55 -12.15
CA LEU A 626 39.89 11.34 -11.66
C LEU A 626 39.45 12.46 -10.71
N VAL A 627 38.28 13.04 -10.99
CA VAL A 627 37.57 13.93 -10.08
C VAL A 627 36.21 13.31 -9.77
N THR A 628 35.81 13.28 -8.50
CA THR A 628 34.48 12.82 -8.09
C THR A 628 33.75 13.92 -7.33
N CYS A 629 32.49 14.20 -7.69
CA CYS A 629 31.59 15.06 -6.94
C CYS A 629 30.30 14.28 -6.62
N TYR A 630 30.19 13.77 -5.39
CA TYR A 630 29.08 12.89 -5.01
C TYR A 630 27.94 13.60 -4.28
N ILE A 631 28.17 14.83 -3.80
CA ILE A 631 27.13 15.68 -3.23
C ILE A 631 26.30 16.38 -4.32
N GLY A 632 26.83 16.45 -5.54
CA GLY A 632 26.20 17.13 -6.68
C GLY A 632 26.62 18.58 -6.82
N LEU A 633 26.64 19.05 -8.06
CA LEU A 633 26.85 20.43 -8.47
C LEU A 633 25.58 21.27 -8.39
N HIS A 634 24.41 20.69 -8.10
CA HIS A 634 23.21 21.47 -7.75
C HIS A 634 23.41 22.36 -6.51
N HIS A 635 24.44 22.13 -5.70
CA HIS A 635 24.87 23.03 -4.62
C HIS A 635 25.77 24.19 -5.08
N CYS A 636 26.19 24.23 -6.35
CA CYS A 636 27.03 25.28 -6.91
C CYS A 636 26.17 26.46 -7.39
N PRO A 637 26.48 27.71 -6.98
CA PRO A 637 25.80 28.89 -7.48
C PRO A 637 25.86 28.97 -9.03
N PRO A 638 24.74 29.26 -9.74
CA PRO A 638 24.67 29.17 -11.20
C PRO A 638 25.61 30.13 -11.92
N ASP A 639 25.90 31.27 -11.31
CA ASP A 639 26.84 32.28 -11.80
C ASP A 639 28.30 31.82 -11.69
N ARG A 640 28.62 30.94 -10.73
CA ARG A 640 29.97 30.38 -10.52
C ARG A 640 30.23 29.10 -11.29
N LEU A 641 29.18 28.30 -11.54
CA LEU A 641 29.27 27.00 -12.19
C LEU A 641 30.13 26.99 -13.48
N PRO A 642 30.00 27.94 -14.43
CA PRO A 642 30.82 27.93 -15.65
C PRO A 642 32.32 28.05 -15.36
N ALA A 643 32.71 28.93 -14.43
CA ALA A 643 34.10 29.17 -14.11
C ALA A 643 34.69 28.01 -13.29
N PHE A 644 33.89 27.42 -12.40
CA PHE A 644 34.24 26.23 -11.65
C PHE A 644 34.46 25.02 -12.57
N LEU A 645 33.53 24.73 -13.48
CA LEU A 645 33.66 23.63 -14.46
C LEU A 645 34.91 23.78 -15.35
N ARG A 646 35.21 25.01 -15.81
CA ARG A 646 36.47 25.26 -16.56
C ARG A 646 37.71 24.97 -15.71
N SER A 647 37.66 25.25 -14.42
CA SER A 647 38.77 24.93 -13.52
C SER A 647 38.92 23.42 -13.27
N ILE A 648 37.80 22.68 -13.18
CA ILE A 648 37.81 21.21 -13.11
C ILE A 648 38.38 20.64 -14.42
N ALA A 649 37.96 21.14 -15.58
CA ALA A 649 38.53 20.75 -16.86
C ALA A 649 40.04 21.01 -16.86
N ARG A 650 40.50 22.21 -16.51
CA ARG A 650 41.94 22.59 -16.47
C ARG A 650 42.80 21.58 -15.70
N ILE A 651 42.39 21.16 -14.51
CA ILE A 651 43.19 20.27 -13.65
C ILE A 651 43.26 18.81 -14.15
N LEU A 652 42.39 18.41 -15.09
CA LEU A 652 42.03 17.00 -15.29
C LEU A 652 42.76 16.11 -16.33
N LYS A 653 43.90 16.39 -16.98
CA LYS A 653 44.46 15.62 -18.13
C LYS A 653 43.48 15.33 -19.29
N SER A 654 43.94 15.42 -20.54
CA SER A 654 43.10 14.96 -21.67
C SER A 654 42.80 13.46 -21.49
N GLY A 655 41.52 13.09 -21.61
CA GLY A 655 41.02 11.74 -21.31
C GLY A 655 40.74 11.43 -19.84
N GLY A 656 41.06 12.34 -18.90
CA GLY A 656 40.71 12.20 -17.49
C GLY A 656 39.20 12.25 -17.25
N VAL A 657 38.75 11.76 -16.10
CA VAL A 657 37.34 11.46 -15.85
C VAL A 657 36.77 12.32 -14.71
N LEU A 658 35.59 12.88 -14.95
CA LEU A 658 34.72 13.47 -13.93
C LEU A 658 33.54 12.53 -13.67
N VAL A 659 33.40 12.08 -12.43
CA VAL A 659 32.25 11.31 -11.95
C VAL A 659 31.38 12.24 -11.11
N LEU A 660 30.13 12.41 -11.51
CA LEU A 660 29.18 13.32 -10.88
C LEU A 660 27.96 12.55 -10.41
N ARG A 661 27.36 13.00 -9.32
CA ARG A 661 26.08 12.49 -8.84
C ARG A 661 25.04 13.61 -8.82
N GLU A 662 23.90 13.40 -9.48
CA GLU A 662 22.84 14.42 -9.59
C GLU A 662 21.43 13.84 -9.46
N HIS A 663 20.50 14.68 -8.99
CA HIS A 663 19.07 14.38 -9.01
C HIS A 663 18.49 14.66 -10.40
N ASP A 664 17.72 13.72 -10.96
CA ASP A 664 16.94 14.00 -12.18
C ASP A 664 15.62 14.70 -11.84
N VAL A 665 15.60 16.03 -11.95
CA VAL A 665 14.46 16.86 -11.55
C VAL A 665 13.79 17.47 -12.77
N GLY A 666 12.75 16.78 -13.27
CA GLY A 666 11.96 17.21 -14.43
C GLY A 666 10.59 17.83 -14.12
N SER A 667 10.22 17.94 -12.84
CA SER A 667 8.93 18.48 -12.39
C SER A 667 9.10 19.32 -11.13
N ARG A 668 8.21 20.29 -10.91
CA ARG A 668 8.20 21.13 -9.71
C ARG A 668 8.05 20.29 -8.44
N GLU A 669 7.17 19.31 -8.45
CA GLU A 669 6.88 18.45 -7.31
C GLU A 669 8.10 17.60 -6.92
N MET A 670 8.85 17.13 -7.91
CA MET A 670 10.15 16.47 -7.66
C MET A 670 11.18 17.44 -7.07
N ALA A 671 11.19 18.70 -7.50
CA ALA A 671 12.08 19.71 -6.93
C ALA A 671 11.75 19.98 -5.46
N GLU A 672 10.48 20.19 -5.12
CA GLU A 672 9.99 20.34 -3.74
C GLU A 672 10.32 19.09 -2.91
N PHE A 673 10.13 17.89 -3.48
CA PHE A 673 10.44 16.63 -2.80
C PHE A 673 11.93 16.47 -2.47
N VAL A 674 12.81 16.72 -3.44
CA VAL A 674 14.27 16.64 -3.21
C VAL A 674 14.73 17.74 -2.25
N SER A 675 14.16 18.95 -2.33
CA SER A 675 14.43 20.02 -1.36
C SER A 675 14.06 19.61 0.07
N VAL A 676 12.86 19.05 0.28
CA VAL A 676 12.45 18.53 1.60
C VAL A 676 13.39 17.44 2.07
N ILE A 677 13.88 16.57 1.18
CA ILE A 677 14.84 15.54 1.54
C ILE A 677 16.16 16.12 2.04
N HIS A 678 16.69 17.15 1.38
CA HIS A 678 17.87 17.88 1.86
C HIS A 678 17.62 18.50 3.23
N SER A 679 16.45 19.14 3.43
CA SER A 679 16.04 19.68 4.72
C SER A 679 15.94 18.60 5.82
N VAL A 680 15.38 17.44 5.50
CA VAL A 680 15.31 16.30 6.44
C VAL A 680 16.69 15.75 6.76
N PHE A 681 17.58 15.68 5.77
CA PHE A 681 18.96 15.25 5.96
C PHE A 681 19.70 16.19 6.92
N ASN A 682 19.67 17.49 6.66
CA ASN A 682 20.30 18.53 7.48
C ASN A 682 19.75 18.52 8.91
N ALA A 683 18.42 18.46 9.08
CA ALA A 683 17.81 18.38 10.39
C ALA A 683 18.29 17.13 11.14
N GLY A 684 18.28 15.98 10.48
CA GLY A 684 18.72 14.71 11.08
C GLY A 684 20.23 14.60 11.31
N THR A 685 21.04 15.47 10.72
CA THR A 685 22.46 15.66 11.08
C THR A 685 22.67 16.78 12.10
N GLU A 686 21.58 17.30 12.68
CA GLU A 686 21.56 18.33 13.72
C GLU A 686 22.04 19.73 13.24
N GLU A 687 21.94 20.02 11.93
CA GLU A 687 22.25 21.34 11.37
C GLU A 687 21.14 22.37 11.66
N THR A 688 21.51 23.64 11.80
CA THR A 688 20.53 24.70 12.12
C THR A 688 19.67 25.07 10.92
N TRP A 689 18.52 25.72 11.18
CA TRP A 689 17.68 26.27 10.12
C TRP A 689 18.44 27.28 9.26
N GLU A 690 19.27 28.11 9.87
CA GLU A 690 20.04 29.14 9.18
C GLU A 690 21.08 28.54 8.24
N PHE A 691 21.67 27.40 8.59
CA PHE A 691 22.51 26.62 7.68
C PHE A 691 21.68 26.07 6.52
N ASN A 692 20.57 25.40 6.82
CA ASN A 692 19.68 24.81 5.82
C ASN A 692 19.13 25.84 4.82
N ASN A 693 18.73 27.02 5.30
CA ASN A 693 18.13 28.07 4.48
C ASN A 693 19.16 28.86 3.65
N ARG A 694 20.46 28.73 3.95
CA ARG A 694 21.55 29.32 3.14
C ARG A 694 22.09 28.36 2.09
N GLU A 695 21.69 27.09 2.15
CA GLU A 695 22.14 26.08 1.21
C GLU A 695 21.55 26.35 -0.17
N GLU A 696 22.42 26.56 -1.15
CA GLU A 696 22.00 26.70 -2.54
C GLU A 696 21.54 25.35 -3.11
N ARG A 697 20.42 25.36 -3.81
CA ARG A 697 19.74 24.16 -4.34
C ARG A 697 19.21 24.42 -5.75
N HIS A 698 20.03 24.18 -6.76
CA HIS A 698 19.72 24.38 -8.17
C HIS A 698 19.40 23.06 -8.89
N PHE A 699 18.32 22.41 -8.45
CA PHE A 699 17.88 21.15 -9.06
C PHE A 699 17.45 21.33 -10.52
N ASN A 700 17.89 20.44 -11.39
CA ASN A 700 17.61 20.46 -12.83
C ASN A 700 17.52 19.03 -13.39
N THR A 701 17.11 18.88 -14.65
CA THR A 701 17.11 17.59 -15.36
C THR A 701 18.52 17.09 -15.64
N LEU A 702 18.68 15.78 -15.85
CA LEU A 702 19.98 15.26 -16.30
C LEU A 702 20.43 15.84 -17.64
N GLY A 703 19.48 16.17 -18.54
CA GLY A 703 19.80 16.80 -19.82
C GLY A 703 20.48 18.16 -19.65
N PHE A 704 19.99 18.99 -18.73
CA PHE A 704 20.62 20.27 -18.39
C PHE A 704 22.05 20.07 -17.89
N TRP A 705 22.27 19.14 -16.96
CA TRP A 705 23.61 18.89 -16.40
C TRP A 705 24.60 18.41 -17.45
N VAL A 706 24.17 17.53 -18.35
CA VAL A 706 24.97 17.08 -19.49
C VAL A 706 25.39 18.27 -20.36
N GLU A 707 24.42 19.08 -20.81
CA GLU A 707 24.71 20.25 -21.66
C GLU A 707 25.59 21.30 -20.95
N ALA A 708 25.40 21.50 -19.64
CA ALA A 708 26.21 22.43 -18.86
C ALA A 708 27.67 21.98 -18.78
N ILE A 709 27.92 20.68 -18.60
CA ILE A 709 29.26 20.12 -18.44
C ILE A 709 29.97 20.01 -19.80
N GLU A 710 29.27 19.57 -20.86
CA GLU A 710 29.86 19.42 -22.20
C GLU A 710 30.35 20.76 -22.78
N ARG A 711 29.62 21.86 -22.52
CA ARG A 711 30.03 23.22 -22.91
C ARG A 711 31.38 23.66 -22.32
N HIS A 712 31.89 22.96 -21.31
CA HIS A 712 33.08 23.34 -20.57
C HIS A 712 34.24 22.33 -20.68
N GLY A 713 34.32 21.59 -21.79
CA GLY A 713 35.49 20.77 -22.13
C GLY A 713 35.38 19.30 -21.74
N PHE A 714 34.15 18.79 -21.73
CA PHE A 714 33.84 17.40 -21.40
C PHE A 714 32.96 16.77 -22.49
N ILE A 715 32.94 15.44 -22.53
CA ILE A 715 32.00 14.64 -23.31
C ILE A 715 31.28 13.69 -22.36
N ASP A 716 29.96 13.59 -22.47
CA ASP A 716 29.19 12.59 -21.75
C ASP A 716 29.48 11.17 -22.25
N MET A 717 29.75 10.25 -21.33
CA MET A 717 30.01 8.84 -21.65
C MET A 717 28.72 8.02 -21.80
N GLY A 718 27.55 8.59 -21.51
CA GLY A 718 26.23 7.95 -21.64
C GLY A 718 25.91 6.89 -20.57
N ASN A 719 26.88 6.51 -19.74
CA ASN A 719 26.65 5.62 -18.61
C ASN A 719 25.86 6.33 -17.51
N ARG A 720 24.78 5.69 -17.04
CA ARG A 720 23.94 6.17 -15.93
C ARG A 720 23.70 5.04 -14.95
N ILE A 721 23.82 5.32 -13.66
CA ILE A 721 23.42 4.38 -12.62
C ILE A 721 22.56 5.13 -11.60
N CYS A 722 21.26 4.84 -11.60
CA CYS A 722 20.36 5.27 -10.53
C CYS A 722 20.59 4.39 -9.30
N GLN A 723 20.57 4.98 -8.11
CA GLN A 723 20.67 4.19 -6.88
C GLN A 723 19.43 3.33 -6.68
N ASP A 724 19.65 2.03 -6.47
CA ASP A 724 18.58 1.06 -6.25
C ASP A 724 17.64 1.50 -5.13
N ARG A 725 16.33 1.57 -5.44
CA ARG A 725 15.24 1.92 -4.52
C ARG A 725 15.34 3.30 -3.86
N ASP A 726 16.19 4.18 -4.40
CA ASP A 726 16.26 5.58 -4.00
C ASP A 726 15.13 6.39 -4.64
N PRO A 727 14.19 6.95 -3.87
CA PRO A 727 13.06 7.68 -4.42
C PRO A 727 13.46 9.08 -4.92
N THR A 728 14.72 9.50 -4.85
CA THR A 728 15.16 10.85 -5.23
C THR A 728 15.72 10.95 -6.65
N ALA A 729 15.61 9.89 -7.45
CA ALA A 729 16.17 9.80 -8.80
C ALA A 729 17.66 10.17 -8.86
N ASN A 730 18.39 9.87 -7.79
CA ASN A 730 19.78 10.26 -7.63
C ASN A 730 20.71 9.35 -8.45
N THR A 731 21.24 9.92 -9.53
CA THR A 731 21.88 9.23 -10.64
C THR A 731 23.36 9.56 -10.74
N LEU A 732 24.19 8.54 -10.94
CA LEU A 732 25.61 8.69 -11.21
C LEU A 732 25.84 8.90 -12.72
N LEU A 733 26.60 9.94 -13.07
CA LEU A 733 27.00 10.34 -14.43
C LEU A 733 28.52 10.30 -14.56
N VAL A 734 29.01 10.06 -15.77
CA VAL A 734 30.46 10.04 -16.06
C VAL A 734 30.76 10.82 -17.33
N PHE A 735 31.74 11.71 -17.20
CA PHE A 735 32.20 12.60 -18.24
C PHE A 735 33.70 12.44 -18.46
N ARG A 736 34.14 12.56 -19.71
CA ARG A 736 35.55 12.53 -20.07
C ARG A 736 36.01 13.90 -20.53
N ARG A 737 37.15 14.37 -20.02
CA ARG A 737 37.78 15.61 -20.48
C ARG A 737 38.30 15.45 -21.91
N VAL A 738 38.02 16.46 -22.74
CA VAL A 738 38.58 16.60 -24.10
C VAL A 738 39.89 17.38 -24.07
#